data_AF-A0A0H2R5V0-F1
#
_entry.id   AF-A0A0H2R5V0-F1
#
_cell.length_a   1.000
_cell.length_b   1.000
_cell.length_c   1.000
_cell.angle_alpha   90.00
_cell.angle_beta   90.00
_cell.angle_gamma   90.00
#
_symmetry.space_group_name_H-M   'P 1'
#
loop_
_entity.id
_entity.type
_entity.pdbx_description
1 polymer ?
#
loop_
_entity_poly.entity_id
_entity_poly.type
_entity_poly.pdbx_seq_one_letter_code
_entity_poly.pdbx_strand_id
1 'polypeptide(L)'
;MPRSLEPIHGDLPALFPIHLLPVKPGQVFADRMLWKEDQWARWPGRKEQGAKPFSAVEMEWFLHDIVVTAARINPTLMEPRHSRRWTRFADKLLTDGGEEVKAPDLVLVDWRVSPMQEATWKDVVCCMSIEDFTQVNRQFEANARMVRYAEHMFKIQPGRRFVLTFLVVNNEFQINLFDRSGPLYCARRPNIHDNPLEVLHAILGTLHLGPQELGYDPTLYDKEVRHIEGLFMQVGGVEYAVVPFYQENKMYGRGTVCFYGTSQIDGSLVVIKDQWTTVSRRNRELEILEHLNEGEESSVCAPDGVRVIPKVIAGEIVGVRVLAFANAHYNEREGLWEGTPVFINVNDTTALLRYPNQTGQGILAHWRMVTAPLAQKIQKFPSLEGMAMTFKDIVYGIRITHSKGIIHRDVSHRNVLWYDHQGSARGLLIDYDAANFVDRDGAPTVEGTLRYMSLNRLVQHPKYPHCYSEDLESLFYVMCFVLSVYDGPSYKPRNFPPGAVENLGIIKCSERKPGETLDKGTIYLRKINAVIECKERLFDDIAPYFEVFKDCLRRLHKLLFEPKFYGAVPSSQTKNYGRTKKTLMNRYEQFKENNSDKLDGVKQAINDKLWIWDRPPDVLFDAFVEALDDTLEEIRRRDAAQANVKPLQQDIEEPQAQTVAPTDENLEAKKLQPEDENMTEAKSPSKRTYAQAKLKPRKIIMVNNSRRKRTKSVPGPPFHPSVAANVPLDTME
;
A
#
# COMPACT_ATOMS: atom_id res chain seq x y z
N MET A 1 13.33 -9.48 -12.89
CA MET A 1 14.43 -10.23 -12.27
C MET A 1 14.35 -10.04 -10.77
N PRO A 2 14.42 -11.08 -9.94
CA PRO A 2 14.64 -10.89 -8.52
C PRO A 2 15.94 -10.10 -8.35
N ARG A 3 15.90 -9.05 -7.51
CA ARG A 3 17.10 -8.26 -7.19
C ARG A 3 18.15 -9.21 -6.63
N SER A 4 19.43 -8.98 -6.94
CA SER A 4 20.52 -9.71 -6.30
C SER A 4 20.41 -9.54 -4.78
N LEU A 5 20.57 -10.64 -4.04
CA LEU A 5 20.59 -10.62 -2.57
C LEU A 5 21.68 -9.64 -2.11
N GLU A 6 21.34 -8.69 -1.23
CA GLU A 6 22.31 -7.76 -0.62
C GLU A 6 22.74 -8.31 0.76
N PRO A 7 24.03 -8.33 1.11
CA PRO A 7 24.47 -8.80 2.42
C PRO A 7 24.09 -7.81 3.53
N ILE A 8 23.70 -8.31 4.72
CA ILE A 8 23.55 -7.49 5.93
C ILE A 8 24.90 -7.15 6.56
N HIS A 9 25.03 -5.93 7.08
CA HIS A 9 26.07 -5.59 8.06
C HIS A 9 25.54 -5.97 9.43
N GLY A 10 25.78 -7.22 9.81
CA GLY A 10 25.39 -7.72 11.11
C GLY A 10 25.69 -9.20 11.17
N ASP A 11 26.58 -9.56 12.09
CA ASP A 11 26.70 -10.95 12.51
C ASP A 11 25.40 -11.37 13.24
N LEU A 12 25.24 -12.66 13.47
CA LEU A 12 24.14 -13.24 14.25
C LEU A 12 23.72 -12.46 15.52
N PRO A 13 24.65 -11.87 16.31
CA PRO A 13 24.29 -11.07 17.49
C PRO A 13 23.47 -9.81 17.21
N ALA A 14 23.59 -9.22 16.02
CA ALA A 14 22.78 -8.07 15.62
C ALA A 14 21.35 -8.49 15.25
N LEU A 15 21.20 -9.66 14.62
CA LEU A 15 19.92 -10.21 14.22
C LEU A 15 19.16 -10.81 15.41
N PHE A 16 19.88 -11.50 16.28
CA PHE A 16 19.36 -12.15 17.47
C PHE A 16 20.15 -11.65 18.68
N PRO A 17 19.68 -10.63 19.41
CA PRO A 17 20.42 -10.10 20.55
C PRO A 17 20.63 -11.19 21.62
N ILE A 18 21.87 -11.66 21.77
CA ILE A 18 22.20 -12.81 22.63
C ILE A 18 21.80 -12.58 24.10
N HIS A 19 21.76 -11.32 24.54
CA HIS A 19 21.36 -10.92 25.90
C HIS A 19 19.88 -11.16 26.19
N LEU A 20 19.03 -11.15 25.17
CA LEU A 20 17.60 -11.44 25.30
C LEU A 20 17.31 -12.95 25.36
N LEU A 21 18.30 -13.80 25.05
CA LEU A 21 18.10 -15.24 25.12
C LEU A 21 18.06 -15.72 26.58
N PRO A 22 17.03 -16.52 26.95
CA PRO A 22 16.87 -17.06 28.29
C PRO A 22 17.89 -18.15 28.62
N VAL A 23 18.51 -18.76 27.60
CA VAL A 23 19.60 -19.72 27.71
C VAL A 23 20.67 -19.36 26.68
N LYS A 24 21.94 -19.44 27.05
CA LYS A 24 23.06 -19.10 26.16
C LYS A 24 23.47 -20.30 25.29
N PRO A 25 23.91 -20.08 24.03
CA PRO A 25 24.34 -21.16 23.13
C PRO A 25 25.39 -22.10 23.75
N GLY A 26 26.36 -21.55 24.49
CA GLY A 26 27.40 -22.35 25.16
C GLY A 26 26.86 -23.28 26.25
N GLN A 27 25.76 -22.92 26.93
CA GLN A 27 25.13 -23.78 27.93
C GLN A 27 24.43 -24.96 27.26
N VAL A 28 23.76 -24.73 26.12
CA VAL A 28 23.11 -25.77 25.33
C VAL A 28 24.14 -26.70 24.70
N PHE A 29 25.24 -26.14 24.18
CA PHE A 29 26.33 -26.91 23.57
C PHE A 29 27.05 -27.83 24.56
N ALA A 30 27.14 -27.44 25.83
CA ALA A 30 27.77 -28.25 26.88
C ALA A 30 26.96 -29.50 27.28
N ASP A 31 25.71 -29.64 26.83
CA ASP A 31 24.87 -30.79 27.14
C ASP A 31 25.32 -32.04 26.36
N ARG A 32 25.73 -33.07 27.12
CA ARG A 32 26.27 -34.33 26.57
C ARG A 32 25.23 -35.20 25.85
N MET A 33 23.94 -34.90 25.98
CA MET A 33 22.89 -35.56 25.20
C MET A 33 22.76 -34.96 23.81
N LEU A 34 23.11 -33.68 23.63
CA LEU A 34 23.07 -32.99 22.33
C LEU A 34 24.39 -33.10 21.58
N TRP A 35 25.53 -33.13 22.30
CA TRP A 35 26.87 -33.31 21.75
C TRP A 35 27.60 -34.47 22.43
N LYS A 36 27.87 -35.55 21.70
CA LYS A 36 28.50 -36.77 22.21
C LYS A 36 29.59 -37.25 21.26
N GLU A 37 30.75 -37.60 21.82
CA GLU A 37 31.88 -38.19 21.06
C GLU A 37 32.29 -37.33 19.85
N ASP A 38 32.37 -36.02 20.06
CA ASP A 38 32.69 -35.01 19.03
C ASP A 38 31.72 -34.97 17.84
N GLN A 39 30.45 -35.35 18.08
CA GLN A 39 29.39 -35.33 17.08
C GLN A 39 28.05 -34.85 17.68
N TRP A 40 27.22 -34.27 16.82
CA TRP A 40 25.84 -33.91 17.16
C TRP A 40 24.97 -35.16 17.28
N ALA A 41 24.20 -35.25 18.36
CA ALA A 41 23.15 -36.24 18.48
C ALA A 41 22.07 -35.96 17.42
N ARG A 42 21.70 -36.97 16.64
CA ARG A 42 20.61 -36.94 15.65
C ARG A 42 20.73 -35.86 14.55
N TRP A 43 21.93 -35.33 14.28
CA TRP A 43 22.12 -34.49 13.08
C TRP A 43 21.83 -35.31 11.81
N PRO A 44 21.02 -34.77 10.86
CA PRO A 44 20.63 -35.49 9.64
C PRO A 44 21.78 -35.79 8.66
N GLY A 45 22.87 -35.01 8.68
CA GLY A 45 23.98 -35.19 7.74
C GLY A 45 24.86 -36.40 8.06
N ARG A 46 25.12 -37.26 7.07
CA ARG A 46 25.95 -38.48 7.21
C ARG A 46 27.27 -38.36 6.46
N LYS A 47 28.34 -38.93 7.01
CA LYS A 47 29.71 -38.90 6.43
C LYS A 47 29.96 -39.92 5.31
N GLU A 48 28.99 -40.79 5.00
CA GLU A 48 29.18 -41.95 4.10
C GLU A 48 28.76 -41.65 2.65
N GLN A 49 29.55 -42.12 1.69
CA GLN A 49 29.19 -42.07 0.26
C GLN A 49 27.99 -43.00 -0.01
N GLY A 50 26.90 -42.43 -0.54
CA GLY A 50 25.65 -43.16 -0.82
C GLY A 50 24.58 -43.07 0.26
N ALA A 51 24.77 -42.22 1.28
CA ALA A 51 23.76 -41.92 2.28
C ALA A 51 22.46 -41.36 1.67
N LYS A 52 21.32 -41.66 2.30
CA LYS A 52 20.03 -41.07 1.93
C LYS A 52 20.08 -39.53 2.07
N PRO A 53 19.37 -38.78 1.21
CA PRO A 53 19.31 -37.33 1.30
C PRO A 53 18.73 -36.88 2.64
N PHE A 54 19.09 -35.66 3.06
CA PHE A 54 18.66 -35.03 4.31
C PHE A 54 17.15 -35.14 4.53
N SER A 55 16.72 -35.73 5.66
CA SER A 55 15.31 -35.87 6.00
C SER A 55 14.83 -34.70 6.85
N ALA A 56 13.71 -34.08 6.46
CA ALA A 56 13.03 -33.07 7.27
C ALA A 56 12.59 -33.62 8.65
N VAL A 57 12.27 -34.92 8.72
CA VAL A 57 11.92 -35.59 9.98
C VAL A 57 13.12 -35.67 10.93
N GLU A 58 14.30 -36.00 10.41
CA GLU A 58 15.52 -36.06 11.22
C GLU A 58 15.92 -34.66 11.70
N MET A 59 15.77 -33.62 10.85
CA MET A 59 15.99 -32.23 11.26
C MET A 59 14.99 -31.77 12.33
N GLU A 60 13.70 -32.11 12.20
CA GLU A 60 12.68 -31.82 13.21
C GLU A 60 13.06 -32.41 14.57
N TRP A 61 13.55 -33.65 14.62
CA TRP A 61 14.02 -34.28 15.86
C TRP A 61 15.27 -33.62 16.43
N PHE A 62 16.23 -33.24 15.60
CA PHE A 62 17.42 -32.50 16.03
C PHE A 62 17.04 -31.15 16.67
N LEU A 63 16.14 -30.40 16.04
CA LEU A 63 15.65 -29.13 16.57
C LEU A 63 14.84 -29.32 17.86
N HIS A 64 14.07 -30.40 17.96
CA HIS A 64 13.37 -30.78 19.18
C HIS A 64 14.34 -31.07 20.33
N ASP A 65 15.47 -31.73 20.08
CA ASP A 65 16.48 -31.99 21.11
C ASP A 65 17.10 -30.69 21.66
N ILE A 66 17.27 -29.68 20.82
CA ILE A 66 17.70 -28.35 21.26
C ILE A 66 16.65 -27.72 22.19
N VAL A 67 15.36 -27.80 21.86
CA VAL A 67 14.26 -27.32 22.71
C VAL A 67 14.27 -28.02 24.07
N VAL A 68 14.35 -29.36 24.09
CA VAL A 68 14.37 -30.16 25.32
C VAL A 68 15.62 -29.82 26.16
N THR A 69 16.77 -29.64 25.52
CA THR A 69 18.02 -29.25 26.19
C THR A 69 17.90 -27.87 26.82
N ALA A 70 17.38 -26.88 26.08
CA ALA A 70 17.14 -25.55 26.62
C ALA A 70 16.17 -25.57 27.82
N ALA A 71 15.11 -26.39 27.74
CA ALA A 71 14.17 -26.59 28.83
C ALA A 71 14.78 -27.26 30.07
N ARG A 72 15.77 -28.16 29.92
CA ARG A 72 16.51 -28.71 31.08
C ARG A 72 17.32 -27.63 31.80
N ILE A 73 17.90 -26.70 31.04
CA ILE A 73 18.71 -25.60 31.60
C ILE A 73 17.81 -24.54 32.23
N ASN A 74 16.69 -24.21 31.58
CA ASN A 74 15.69 -23.28 32.09
C ASN A 74 14.27 -23.87 31.94
N PRO A 75 13.71 -24.49 33.00
CA PRO A 75 12.41 -25.14 32.96
C PRO A 75 11.22 -24.22 32.61
N THR A 76 11.34 -22.90 32.81
CA THR A 76 10.25 -21.95 32.47
C THR A 76 9.98 -21.89 30.97
N LEU A 77 10.91 -22.40 30.14
CA LEU A 77 10.75 -22.45 28.68
C LEU A 77 9.72 -23.48 28.20
N MET A 78 9.31 -24.41 29.06
CA MET A 78 8.23 -25.35 28.76
C MET A 78 6.85 -24.73 28.98
N GLU A 79 6.77 -23.52 29.52
CA GLU A 79 5.50 -22.84 29.68
C GLU A 79 4.90 -22.50 28.29
N PRO A 80 3.65 -22.91 28.03
CA PRO A 80 2.82 -22.47 26.91
C PRO A 80 3.18 -21.10 26.32
N ARG A 81 2.99 -20.04 27.09
CA ARG A 81 3.15 -18.63 26.67
C ARG A 81 4.50 -18.27 26.02
N HIS A 82 5.53 -19.12 26.12
CA HIS A 82 6.87 -18.87 25.59
C HIS A 82 7.36 -19.92 24.59
N SER A 83 6.52 -20.91 24.24
CA SER A 83 6.95 -22.06 23.45
C SER A 83 6.63 -21.90 21.96
N ARG A 84 7.66 -21.99 21.13
CA ARG A 84 7.56 -22.22 19.68
C ARG A 84 8.28 -23.52 19.36
N ARG A 85 7.92 -24.11 18.22
CA ARG A 85 8.61 -25.30 17.71
C ARG A 85 8.78 -25.23 16.20
N TRP A 86 9.86 -25.82 15.74
CA TRP A 86 10.01 -26.21 14.35
C TRP A 86 9.25 -27.53 14.14
N THR A 87 8.38 -27.56 13.14
CA THR A 87 7.54 -28.72 12.81
C THR A 87 7.46 -28.87 11.29
N ARG A 88 7.16 -30.08 10.83
CA ARG A 88 6.83 -30.31 9.42
C ARG A 88 5.54 -29.59 9.03
N PHE A 89 5.49 -29.12 7.79
CA PHE A 89 4.36 -28.40 7.21
C PHE A 89 3.52 -29.35 6.35
N ALA A 90 2.23 -29.54 6.69
CA ALA A 90 1.42 -30.68 6.23
C ALA A 90 0.58 -30.46 4.94
N ASP A 91 0.36 -29.22 4.46
CA ASP A 91 -0.45 -28.92 3.25
C ASP A 91 -0.16 -27.47 2.76
N LYS A 92 -0.38 -26.96 1.52
CA LYS A 92 -0.68 -27.44 0.16
C LYS A 92 0.13 -26.50 -0.77
N LEU A 93 0.62 -27.01 -1.90
CA LEU A 93 1.47 -26.32 -2.89
C LEU A 93 1.16 -24.81 -3.01
N LEU A 94 2.17 -23.98 -2.78
CA LEU A 94 2.11 -22.55 -3.11
C LEU A 94 1.95 -22.45 -4.63
N THR A 95 0.90 -21.82 -5.13
CA THR A 95 0.82 -21.50 -6.57
C THR A 95 1.13 -20.02 -6.78
N ASP A 96 2.11 -19.71 -7.62
CA ASP A 96 2.39 -18.34 -8.06
C ASP A 96 2.29 -18.27 -9.59
N GLY A 97 1.30 -17.53 -10.10
CA GLY A 97 1.09 -17.39 -11.54
C GLY A 97 0.83 -18.71 -12.28
N GLY A 98 0.33 -19.75 -11.58
CA GLY A 98 0.13 -21.09 -12.12
C GLY A 98 1.33 -22.04 -11.98
N GLU A 99 2.48 -21.56 -11.48
CA GLU A 99 3.62 -22.41 -11.14
C GLU A 99 3.54 -22.91 -9.70
N GLU A 100 3.77 -24.21 -9.51
CA GLU A 100 3.85 -24.83 -8.19
C GLU A 100 5.20 -24.55 -7.53
N VAL A 101 5.16 -23.87 -6.38
CA VAL A 101 6.32 -23.66 -5.50
C VAL A 101 6.29 -24.72 -4.40
N LYS A 102 7.38 -25.50 -4.31
CA LYS A 102 7.61 -26.48 -3.24
C LYS A 102 7.40 -25.81 -1.87
N ALA A 103 6.63 -26.42 -0.99
CA ALA A 103 6.44 -25.95 0.39
C ALA A 103 7.75 -26.01 1.21
N PRO A 104 7.90 -25.20 2.28
CA PRO A 104 9.01 -25.33 3.20
C PRO A 104 9.07 -26.73 3.82
N ASP A 105 10.28 -27.22 4.08
CA ASP A 105 10.46 -28.54 4.70
C ASP A 105 10.07 -28.50 6.19
N LEU A 106 10.38 -27.39 6.86
CA LEU A 106 9.96 -27.11 8.23
C LEU A 106 9.45 -25.66 8.35
N VAL A 107 8.51 -25.46 9.26
CA VAL A 107 8.03 -24.15 9.68
C VAL A 107 8.13 -23.99 11.19
N LEU A 108 8.39 -22.78 11.62
CA LEU A 108 8.32 -22.39 13.02
C LEU A 108 6.90 -21.90 13.33
N VAL A 109 6.28 -22.47 14.36
CA VAL A 109 4.92 -22.10 14.79
C VAL A 109 4.85 -21.96 16.32
N ASP A 110 3.84 -21.22 16.79
CA ASP A 110 3.47 -21.19 18.22
C ASP A 110 3.05 -22.59 18.68
N TRP A 111 3.38 -22.98 19.91
CA TRP A 111 3.04 -24.30 20.46
C TRP A 111 1.53 -24.61 20.46
N ARG A 112 0.67 -23.57 20.52
CA ARG A 112 -0.81 -23.69 20.45
C ARG A 112 -1.29 -24.24 19.12
N VAL A 113 -0.53 -24.01 18.06
CA VAL A 113 -0.85 -24.50 16.71
C VAL A 113 -0.58 -26.00 16.71
N SER A 114 -1.65 -26.80 16.76
CA SER A 114 -1.54 -28.26 16.78
C SER A 114 -0.78 -28.74 15.54
N PRO A 115 0.17 -29.69 15.66
CA PRO A 115 0.83 -30.27 14.48
C PRO A 115 -0.12 -31.17 13.68
N MET A 116 -1.25 -31.57 14.28
CA MET A 116 -2.28 -32.40 13.66
C MET A 116 -3.41 -31.57 13.02
N GLN A 117 -3.53 -30.28 13.37
CA GLN A 117 -4.32 -29.33 12.57
C GLN A 117 -3.35 -28.74 11.53
N GLU A 118 -3.76 -28.65 10.28
CA GLU A 118 -2.90 -28.15 9.20
C GLU A 118 -2.54 -26.69 9.48
N ALA A 119 -1.37 -26.45 10.07
CA ALA A 119 -0.82 -25.10 10.24
C ALA A 119 -0.90 -24.36 8.90
N THR A 120 -1.32 -23.10 8.93
CA THR A 120 -1.47 -22.30 7.71
C THR A 120 -0.36 -21.26 7.62
N TRP A 121 -0.23 -20.61 6.47
CA TRP A 121 0.68 -19.48 6.30
C TRP A 121 0.39 -18.29 7.22
N LYS A 122 -0.77 -18.23 7.91
CA LYS A 122 -1.02 -17.23 8.95
C LYS A 122 -0.23 -17.52 10.23
N ASP A 123 0.00 -18.80 10.51
CA ASP A 123 0.61 -19.30 11.74
C ASP A 123 2.14 -19.38 11.67
N VAL A 124 2.69 -19.36 10.45
CA VAL A 124 4.12 -19.51 10.19
C VAL A 124 4.89 -18.27 10.67
N VAL A 125 5.86 -18.49 11.56
CA VAL A 125 6.75 -17.44 12.09
C VAL A 125 8.06 -17.36 11.28
N CYS A 126 8.63 -18.50 10.90
CA CYS A 126 9.83 -18.62 10.08
C CYS A 126 9.71 -19.87 9.21
N CYS A 127 10.39 -19.87 8.05
CA CYS A 127 10.47 -21.03 7.16
C CYS A 127 11.88 -21.61 7.14
N MET A 128 11.99 -22.92 6.96
CA MET A 128 13.26 -23.61 6.73
C MET A 128 13.14 -24.58 5.56
N SER A 129 14.08 -24.50 4.63
CA SER A 129 14.29 -25.52 3.61
C SER A 129 15.63 -26.21 3.81
N ILE A 130 15.65 -27.50 3.50
CA ILE A 130 16.79 -28.38 3.69
C ILE A 130 17.14 -28.96 2.32
N GLU A 131 18.39 -28.77 1.92
CA GLU A 131 18.86 -29.10 0.60
C GLU A 131 20.18 -29.85 0.64
N ASP A 132 20.32 -30.81 -0.27
CA ASP A 132 21.53 -31.60 -0.46
C ASP A 132 22.00 -31.43 -1.91
N PHE A 133 22.86 -30.43 -2.12
CA PHE A 133 23.47 -30.18 -3.41
C PHE A 133 24.82 -29.47 -3.30
N THR A 134 25.62 -29.64 -4.35
CA THR A 134 26.89 -28.94 -4.57
C THR A 134 26.86 -28.00 -5.78
N GLN A 135 25.76 -27.99 -6.54
CA GLN A 135 25.63 -27.23 -7.79
C GLN A 135 25.11 -25.81 -7.57
N VAL A 136 25.78 -24.82 -8.18
CA VAL A 136 25.42 -23.39 -8.08
C VAL A 136 24.00 -23.09 -8.59
N ASN A 137 23.52 -23.75 -9.65
CA ASN A 137 22.17 -23.50 -10.17
C ASN A 137 21.08 -23.86 -9.15
N ARG A 138 21.27 -24.95 -8.39
CA ARG A 138 20.32 -25.36 -7.35
C ARG A 138 20.30 -24.36 -6.18
N GLN A 139 21.42 -23.71 -5.89
CA GLN A 139 21.46 -22.61 -4.92
C GLN A 139 20.58 -21.44 -5.36
N PHE A 140 20.59 -21.08 -6.64
CA PHE A 140 19.75 -20.01 -7.16
C PHE A 140 18.27 -20.35 -7.02
N GLU A 141 17.88 -21.58 -7.36
CA GLU A 141 16.50 -22.08 -7.20
C GLU A 141 16.05 -22.09 -5.73
N ALA A 142 16.91 -22.56 -4.81
CA ALA A 142 16.63 -22.55 -3.38
C ALA A 142 16.47 -21.12 -2.82
N ASN A 143 17.33 -20.19 -3.23
CA ASN A 143 17.21 -18.79 -2.85
C ASN A 143 15.92 -18.15 -3.40
N ALA A 144 15.55 -18.48 -4.64
CA ALA A 144 14.30 -18.02 -5.23
C ALA A 144 13.10 -18.54 -4.43
N ARG A 145 13.11 -19.80 -3.96
CA ARG A 145 12.06 -20.31 -3.05
C ARG A 145 11.97 -19.52 -1.75
N MET A 146 13.09 -19.15 -1.12
CA MET A 146 13.07 -18.33 0.10
C MET A 146 12.38 -17.00 -0.12
N VAL A 147 12.64 -16.35 -1.26
CA VAL A 147 11.94 -15.11 -1.65
C VAL A 147 10.44 -15.35 -1.77
N ARG A 148 10.02 -16.45 -2.41
CA ARG A 148 8.59 -16.79 -2.55
C ARG A 148 7.90 -17.01 -1.21
N TYR A 149 8.57 -17.66 -0.26
CA TYR A 149 8.03 -17.82 1.09
C TYR A 149 7.83 -16.48 1.77
N ALA A 150 8.83 -15.59 1.69
CA ALA A 150 8.72 -14.25 2.25
C ALA A 150 7.61 -13.43 1.60
N GLU A 151 7.51 -13.44 0.26
CA GLU A 151 6.41 -12.79 -0.48
C GLU A 151 5.04 -13.27 0.00
N HIS A 152 4.88 -14.58 0.21
CA HIS A 152 3.62 -15.16 0.66
C HIS A 152 3.29 -14.78 2.12
N MET A 153 4.29 -14.80 3.00
CA MET A 153 4.10 -14.34 4.39
C MET A 153 3.74 -12.86 4.44
N PHE A 154 4.42 -12.00 3.67
CA PHE A 154 4.08 -10.58 3.54
C PHE A 154 2.72 -10.31 2.91
N LYS A 155 2.10 -11.29 2.23
CA LYS A 155 0.76 -11.19 1.65
C LYS A 155 -0.34 -11.57 2.65
N ILE A 156 -0.04 -12.49 3.56
CA ILE A 156 -1.02 -13.06 4.50
C ILE A 156 -0.93 -12.45 5.90
N GLN A 157 0.23 -11.92 6.27
CA GLN A 157 0.51 -11.40 7.62
C GLN A 157 0.74 -9.87 7.57
N PRO A 158 -0.30 -9.04 7.78
CA PRO A 158 -0.23 -7.59 7.60
C PRO A 158 0.74 -6.87 8.55
N GLY A 159 0.97 -7.42 9.74
CA GLY A 159 1.87 -6.86 10.76
C GLY A 159 3.36 -7.14 10.56
N ARG A 160 3.78 -7.64 9.39
CA ARG A 160 5.18 -8.00 9.13
C ARG A 160 6.03 -6.81 8.70
N ARG A 161 7.03 -6.49 9.52
CA ARG A 161 8.11 -5.54 9.22
C ARG A 161 9.24 -6.22 8.46
N PHE A 162 9.59 -7.45 8.87
CA PHE A 162 10.50 -8.33 8.13
C PHE A 162 10.15 -9.81 8.33
N VAL A 163 10.67 -10.66 7.45
CA VAL A 163 10.50 -12.12 7.47
C VAL A 163 11.87 -12.80 7.51
N LEU A 164 12.00 -13.83 8.34
CA LEU A 164 13.20 -14.67 8.41
C LEU A 164 12.96 -16.02 7.73
N THR A 165 13.93 -16.45 6.93
CA THR A 165 13.96 -17.79 6.34
C THR A 165 15.33 -18.43 6.52
N PHE A 166 15.34 -19.74 6.59
CA PHE A 166 16.52 -20.57 6.77
C PHE A 166 16.66 -21.49 5.57
N LEU A 167 17.85 -21.55 5.02
CA LEU A 167 18.23 -22.51 3.99
C LEU A 167 19.42 -23.29 4.52
N VAL A 168 19.21 -24.58 4.80
CA VAL A 168 20.27 -25.50 5.21
C VAL A 168 20.75 -26.22 3.96
N VAL A 169 22.01 -25.99 3.58
CA VAL A 169 22.65 -26.69 2.44
C VAL A 169 23.76 -27.56 2.99
N ASN A 170 23.56 -28.87 2.94
CA ASN A 170 24.44 -29.83 3.60
C ASN A 170 24.59 -29.50 5.10
N ASN A 171 25.74 -28.96 5.51
CA ASN A 171 26.06 -28.60 6.89
C ASN A 171 26.04 -27.09 7.16
N GLU A 172 25.78 -26.27 6.14
CA GLU A 172 25.81 -24.81 6.25
C GLU A 172 24.41 -24.23 6.42
N PHE A 173 24.27 -23.29 7.36
CA PHE A 173 23.05 -22.52 7.57
C PHE A 173 23.14 -21.17 6.87
N GLN A 174 22.24 -20.92 5.92
CA GLN A 174 22.04 -19.60 5.34
C GLN A 174 20.77 -18.97 5.93
N ILE A 175 20.93 -17.79 6.52
CA ILE A 175 19.83 -17.04 7.16
C ILE A 175 19.53 -15.83 6.29
N ASN A 176 18.30 -15.76 5.79
CA ASN A 176 17.84 -14.64 4.98
C ASN A 176 16.82 -13.83 5.76
N LEU A 177 16.99 -12.51 5.75
CA LEU A 177 16.02 -11.53 6.25
C LEU A 177 15.42 -10.81 5.05
N PHE A 178 14.11 -10.76 4.95
CA PHE A 178 13.43 -10.02 3.91
C PHE A 178 12.65 -8.88 4.53
N ASP A 179 12.88 -7.66 4.06
CA ASP A 179 12.06 -6.52 4.43
C ASP A 179 11.47 -5.83 3.20
N ARG A 180 10.82 -4.69 3.38
CA ARG A 180 10.18 -3.95 2.29
C ARG A 180 11.15 -3.31 1.28
N SER A 181 12.44 -3.24 1.59
CA SER A 181 13.48 -2.86 0.63
C SER A 181 13.94 -4.03 -0.23
N GLY A 182 13.80 -5.26 0.28
CA GLY A 182 14.13 -6.47 -0.43
C GLY A 182 14.89 -7.50 0.39
N PRO A 183 15.56 -8.44 -0.29
CA PRO A 183 16.22 -9.54 0.35
C PRO A 183 17.57 -9.09 0.90
N LEU A 184 17.71 -9.34 2.18
CA LEU A 184 18.92 -9.21 2.94
C LEU A 184 19.35 -10.60 3.41
N TYR A 185 20.64 -10.86 3.55
CA TYR A 185 21.09 -12.16 4.08
C TYR A 185 22.32 -12.00 4.96
N CYS A 186 22.42 -12.87 5.97
CA CYS A 186 23.61 -13.01 6.78
C CYS A 186 24.77 -13.43 5.87
N ALA A 187 25.79 -12.56 5.75
CA ALA A 187 26.93 -12.82 4.88
C ALA A 187 27.70 -14.08 5.29
N ARG A 188 27.73 -14.38 6.59
CA ARG A 188 28.27 -15.62 7.14
C ARG A 188 27.26 -16.77 7.00
N ARG A 189 27.75 -17.92 6.57
CA ARG A 189 27.02 -19.19 6.51
C ARG A 189 27.64 -20.17 7.50
N PRO A 190 27.26 -20.14 8.78
CA PRO A 190 27.89 -21.00 9.79
C PRO A 190 27.67 -22.47 9.44
N ASN A 191 28.76 -23.23 9.51
CA ASN A 191 28.71 -24.68 9.41
C ASN A 191 28.36 -25.25 10.80
N ILE A 192 27.42 -26.19 10.89
CA ILE A 192 26.98 -26.76 12.17
C ILE A 192 28.11 -27.47 12.93
N HIS A 193 29.14 -27.99 12.24
CA HIS A 193 30.28 -28.66 12.85
C HIS A 193 31.41 -27.69 13.20
N ASP A 194 31.68 -26.72 12.33
CA ASP A 194 32.80 -25.79 12.52
C ASP A 194 32.41 -24.57 13.37
N ASN A 195 31.13 -24.18 13.34
CA ASN A 195 30.56 -22.99 14.01
C ASN A 195 29.31 -23.36 14.84
N PRO A 196 29.38 -24.34 15.76
CA PRO A 196 28.22 -24.87 16.48
C PRO A 196 27.47 -23.81 17.32
N LEU A 197 28.21 -22.90 17.95
CA LEU A 197 27.65 -21.84 18.79
C LEU A 197 26.83 -20.83 17.98
N GLU A 198 27.26 -20.50 16.77
CA GLU A 198 26.55 -19.60 15.86
C GLU A 198 25.22 -20.21 15.41
N VAL A 199 25.21 -21.51 15.05
CA VAL A 199 23.98 -22.18 14.65
C VAL A 199 23.00 -22.29 15.84
N LEU A 200 23.48 -22.65 17.03
CA LEU A 200 22.64 -22.68 18.23
C LEU A 200 22.09 -21.30 18.58
N HIS A 201 22.88 -20.23 18.42
CA HIS A 201 22.42 -18.86 18.60
C HIS A 201 21.25 -18.54 17.67
N ALA A 202 21.38 -18.84 16.38
CA ALA A 202 20.30 -18.61 15.42
C ALA A 202 19.02 -19.38 15.79
N ILE A 203 19.14 -20.68 16.09
CA ILE A 203 18.00 -21.54 16.43
C ILE A 203 17.33 -21.04 17.72
N LEU A 204 18.08 -20.79 18.79
CA LEU A 204 17.53 -20.26 20.05
C LEU A 204 16.88 -18.89 19.86
N GLY A 205 17.43 -18.04 18.99
CA GLY A 205 16.83 -16.77 18.57
C GLY A 205 15.41 -16.96 18.03
N THR A 206 15.26 -17.89 17.09
CA THR A 206 13.96 -18.22 16.50
C THR A 206 12.97 -18.82 17.48
N LEU A 207 13.44 -19.57 18.48
CA LEU A 207 12.60 -20.26 19.46
C LEU A 207 12.14 -19.34 20.60
N HIS A 208 12.93 -18.34 20.98
CA HIS A 208 12.75 -17.64 22.26
C HIS A 208 12.61 -16.12 22.19
N LEU A 209 13.03 -15.44 21.12
CA LEU A 209 12.85 -13.98 21.03
C LEU A 209 11.40 -13.57 20.75
N GLY A 210 10.98 -12.40 21.24
CA GLY A 210 9.59 -11.95 21.11
C GLY A 210 9.13 -11.71 19.67
N PRO A 211 7.81 -11.53 19.44
CA PRO A 211 7.27 -11.23 18.10
C PRO A 211 7.97 -10.03 17.43
N GLN A 212 8.28 -8.99 18.21
CA GLN A 212 8.98 -7.80 17.72
C GLN A 212 10.34 -8.16 17.09
N GLU A 213 11.16 -8.94 17.79
CA GLU A 213 12.49 -9.38 17.32
C GLU A 213 12.41 -10.35 16.15
N LEU A 214 11.27 -11.00 15.95
CA LEU A 214 11.02 -11.85 14.78
C LEU A 214 10.39 -11.11 13.60
N GLY A 215 10.21 -9.81 13.72
CA GLY A 215 9.77 -8.95 12.62
C GLY A 215 8.28 -8.64 12.60
N TYR A 216 7.56 -8.86 13.70
CA TYR A 216 6.21 -8.34 13.87
C TYR A 216 6.24 -6.88 14.34
N ASP A 217 5.19 -6.15 14.01
CA ASP A 217 4.88 -4.83 14.54
C ASP A 217 4.48 -4.94 16.02
N PRO A 218 5.20 -4.28 16.96
CA PRO A 218 4.90 -4.37 18.38
C PRO A 218 3.59 -3.68 18.79
N THR A 219 3.00 -2.87 17.92
CA THR A 219 1.76 -2.12 18.19
C THR A 219 0.51 -2.82 17.68
N LEU A 220 0.65 -3.87 16.87
CA LEU A 220 -0.44 -4.69 16.34
C LEU A 220 -0.44 -6.05 17.06
N TYR A 221 -1.52 -6.38 17.75
CA TYR A 221 -1.57 -7.56 18.60
C TYR A 221 -2.98 -8.15 18.70
N ASP A 222 -3.04 -9.46 18.94
CA ASP A 222 -4.28 -10.15 19.25
C ASP A 222 -4.63 -9.95 20.72
N LYS A 223 -5.88 -9.59 21.00
CA LYS A 223 -6.41 -9.46 22.35
C LYS A 223 -7.35 -10.63 22.60
N GLU A 224 -6.95 -11.53 23.51
CA GLU A 224 -7.76 -12.65 23.98
C GLU A 224 -8.06 -12.45 25.48
N VAL A 225 -8.99 -11.53 25.80
CA VAL A 225 -9.38 -11.25 27.19
C VAL A 225 -10.90 -11.24 27.31
N ARG A 226 -11.45 -12.11 28.17
CA ARG A 226 -12.88 -12.17 28.58
C ARG A 226 -13.87 -11.63 27.53
N HIS A 227 -14.29 -12.49 26.59
CA HIS A 227 -15.30 -12.20 25.56
C HIS A 227 -14.93 -11.15 24.50
N ILE A 228 -13.68 -10.66 24.49
CA ILE A 228 -13.14 -9.83 23.42
C ILE A 228 -12.04 -10.64 22.73
N GLU A 229 -12.28 -10.98 21.47
CA GLU A 229 -11.34 -11.63 20.56
C GLU A 229 -11.24 -10.77 19.31
N GLY A 230 -10.01 -10.48 18.87
CA GLY A 230 -9.77 -9.72 17.66
C GLY A 230 -8.38 -9.11 17.60
N LEU A 231 -8.09 -8.48 16.47
CA LEU A 231 -6.85 -7.78 16.21
C LEU A 231 -6.98 -6.32 16.66
N PHE A 232 -6.01 -5.85 17.43
CA PHE A 232 -5.98 -4.49 17.98
C PHE A 232 -4.68 -3.78 17.61
N MET A 233 -4.75 -2.46 17.49
CA MET A 233 -3.63 -1.62 17.12
C MET A 233 -3.55 -0.36 18.00
N GLN A 234 -2.38 -0.08 18.54
CA GLN A 234 -2.10 1.17 19.24
C GLN A 234 -1.53 2.20 18.27
N VAL A 235 -2.15 3.39 18.18
CA VAL A 235 -1.67 4.48 17.31
C VAL A 235 -1.88 5.83 18.01
N GLY A 236 -0.84 6.65 18.14
CA GLY A 236 -0.97 7.99 18.75
C GLY A 236 -1.58 8.00 20.17
N GLY A 237 -1.42 6.91 20.94
CA GLY A 237 -2.00 6.78 22.28
C GLY A 237 -3.44 6.26 22.33
N VAL A 238 -4.07 5.99 21.18
CA VAL A 238 -5.42 5.43 21.07
C VAL A 238 -5.35 3.95 20.65
N GLU A 239 -6.14 3.09 21.28
CA GLU A 239 -6.33 1.69 20.90
C GLU A 239 -7.48 1.59 19.88
N TYR A 240 -7.25 0.84 18.79
CA TYR A 240 -8.26 0.57 17.77
C TYR A 240 -8.47 -0.94 17.62
N ALA A 241 -9.72 -1.39 17.57
CA ALA A 241 -10.04 -2.71 17.03
C ALA A 241 -9.93 -2.63 15.50
N VAL A 242 -9.14 -3.51 14.89
CA VAL A 242 -8.76 -3.38 13.47
C VAL A 242 -9.09 -4.61 12.63
N VAL A 243 -9.47 -4.37 11.37
CA VAL A 243 -9.68 -5.41 10.37
C VAL A 243 -8.92 -5.04 9.09
N PRO A 244 -7.93 -5.83 8.64
CA PRO A 244 -7.23 -5.56 7.39
C PRO A 244 -8.18 -5.77 6.20
N PHE A 245 -8.24 -4.80 5.29
CA PHE A 245 -9.06 -4.90 4.07
C PHE A 245 -8.27 -4.74 2.78
N TYR A 246 -7.01 -4.30 2.89
CA TYR A 246 -6.11 -4.18 1.76
C TYR A 246 -4.67 -4.45 2.18
N GLN A 247 -3.94 -5.19 1.36
CA GLN A 247 -2.54 -5.53 1.56
C GLN A 247 -1.87 -5.66 0.20
N GLU A 248 -0.79 -4.91 -0.02
CA GLU A 248 -0.02 -4.97 -1.24
C GLU A 248 0.63 -6.36 -1.38
N ASN A 249 0.44 -7.01 -2.54
CA ASN A 249 0.92 -8.37 -2.77
C ASN A 249 2.45 -8.43 -2.99
N LYS A 250 3.08 -7.29 -3.29
CA LYS A 250 4.52 -7.21 -3.55
C LYS A 250 5.29 -7.02 -2.25
N MET A 251 6.35 -7.81 -2.08
CA MET A 251 7.29 -7.63 -0.96
C MET A 251 8.02 -6.28 -1.05
N TYR A 252 8.45 -5.89 -2.25
CA TYR A 252 9.21 -4.67 -2.49
C TYR A 252 8.32 -3.46 -2.77
N GLY A 253 8.71 -2.30 -2.25
CA GLY A 253 8.05 -1.02 -2.52
C GLY A 253 7.46 -0.44 -1.23
N ARG A 254 6.33 0.26 -1.35
CA ARG A 254 5.67 0.86 -0.19
C ARG A 254 5.04 -0.17 0.75
N GLY A 255 4.79 -1.40 0.29
CA GLY A 255 4.24 -2.47 1.12
C GLY A 255 2.91 -2.09 1.80
N THR A 256 2.08 -1.30 1.13
CA THR A 256 0.90 -0.66 1.72
C THR A 256 -0.06 -1.66 2.35
N VAL A 257 -0.48 -1.40 3.58
CA VAL A 257 -1.51 -2.18 4.29
C VAL A 257 -2.56 -1.20 4.82
N CYS A 258 -3.84 -1.51 4.63
CA CYS A 258 -4.93 -0.69 5.15
C CYS A 258 -5.89 -1.49 6.03
N PHE A 259 -6.29 -0.87 7.13
CA PHE A 259 -7.19 -1.43 8.13
C PHE A 259 -8.42 -0.53 8.31
N TYR A 260 -9.58 -1.15 8.51
CA TYR A 260 -10.68 -0.48 9.18
C TYR A 260 -10.37 -0.47 10.67
N GLY A 261 -10.49 0.68 11.31
CA GLY A 261 -10.29 0.83 12.75
C GLY A 261 -11.57 1.31 13.43
N THR A 262 -11.86 0.75 14.59
CA THR A 262 -12.87 1.29 15.53
C THR A 262 -12.15 1.74 16.78
N SER A 263 -12.18 3.03 17.06
CA SER A 263 -11.59 3.62 18.26
C SER A 263 -12.21 3.03 19.52
N GLN A 264 -11.39 2.55 20.44
CA GLN A 264 -11.85 2.00 21.72
C GLN A 264 -12.17 3.08 22.76
N ILE A 265 -11.96 4.36 22.43
CA ILE A 265 -12.27 5.50 23.30
C ILE A 265 -13.71 5.99 23.06
N ASP A 266 -14.07 6.23 21.80
CA ASP A 266 -15.30 6.92 21.41
C ASP A 266 -16.13 6.17 20.35
N GLY A 267 -15.67 5.00 19.90
CA GLY A 267 -16.35 4.20 18.85
C GLY A 267 -16.21 4.76 17.44
N SER A 268 -15.42 5.81 17.24
CA SER A 268 -15.22 6.43 15.92
C SER A 268 -14.61 5.45 14.92
N LEU A 269 -15.16 5.43 13.70
CA LEU A 269 -14.68 4.62 12.59
C LEU A 269 -13.61 5.37 11.78
N VAL A 270 -12.48 4.70 11.55
CA VAL A 270 -11.30 5.27 10.88
C VAL A 270 -10.72 4.31 9.84
N VAL A 271 -9.85 4.84 8.98
CA VAL A 271 -8.96 4.07 8.13
C VAL A 271 -7.54 4.24 8.66
N ILE A 272 -6.83 3.14 8.86
CA ILE A 272 -5.42 3.15 9.23
C ILE A 272 -4.62 2.65 8.03
N LYS A 273 -3.65 3.42 7.55
CA LYS A 273 -2.80 3.11 6.40
C LYS A 273 -1.34 3.05 6.82
N ASP A 274 -0.73 1.89 6.61
CA ASP A 274 0.69 1.62 6.80
C ASP A 274 1.42 1.66 5.46
N GLN A 275 2.62 2.24 5.46
CA GLN A 275 3.50 2.23 4.29
C GLN A 275 4.99 2.42 4.65
N TRP A 276 5.86 1.87 3.82
CA TRP A 276 7.32 1.97 3.97
C TRP A 276 7.90 2.94 2.95
N THR A 277 8.50 4.03 3.42
CA THR A 277 9.08 5.07 2.56
C THR A 277 10.45 5.51 3.07
N THR A 278 11.29 6.03 2.18
CA THR A 278 12.65 6.45 2.55
C THR A 278 12.60 7.59 3.57
N VAL A 279 13.33 7.47 4.68
CA VAL A 279 13.40 8.48 5.75
C VAL A 279 13.73 9.87 5.22
N SER A 280 14.62 9.96 4.23
CA SER A 280 15.03 11.23 3.61
C SER A 280 13.94 11.94 2.82
N ARG A 281 12.91 11.24 2.35
CA ARG A 281 11.83 11.84 1.53
C ARG A 281 10.62 12.28 2.35
N ARG A 282 10.56 11.94 3.66
CA ARG A 282 9.36 12.04 4.51
C ARG A 282 8.14 11.34 3.85
N ASN A 283 7.05 11.18 4.57
CA ASN A 283 5.80 10.69 3.97
C ASN A 283 5.08 11.85 3.27
N ARG A 284 5.08 11.85 1.92
CA ARG A 284 4.51 12.93 1.10
C ARG A 284 2.99 13.06 1.26
N GLU A 285 2.28 11.95 1.28
CA GLU A 285 0.81 11.96 1.48
C GLU A 285 0.46 12.53 2.85
N LEU A 286 1.16 12.11 3.91
CA LEU A 286 0.93 12.65 5.25
C LEU A 286 1.25 14.15 5.31
N GLU A 287 2.38 14.59 4.74
CA GLU A 287 2.75 16.02 4.67
C GLU A 287 1.67 16.85 3.95
N ILE A 288 1.18 16.36 2.80
CA ILE A 288 0.15 17.05 2.01
C ILE A 288 -1.18 17.09 2.79
N LEU A 289 -1.59 15.99 3.40
CA LEU A 289 -2.83 15.93 4.17
C LEU A 289 -2.75 16.79 5.44
N GLU A 290 -1.61 16.82 6.14
CA GLU A 290 -1.38 17.72 7.28
C GLU A 290 -1.56 19.18 6.84
N HIS A 291 -0.87 19.60 5.76
CA HIS A 291 -1.01 20.95 5.20
C HIS A 291 -2.45 21.26 4.76
N LEU A 292 -3.14 20.32 4.12
CA LEU A 292 -4.54 20.49 3.73
C LEU A 292 -5.46 20.62 4.94
N ASN A 293 -5.13 20.00 6.08
CA ASN A 293 -5.93 20.08 7.30
C ASN A 293 -5.53 21.26 8.21
N GLU A 294 -4.56 22.08 7.84
CA GLU A 294 -4.27 23.33 8.55
C GLU A 294 -5.43 24.34 8.41
N GLY A 295 -5.78 24.98 9.53
CA GLY A 295 -6.83 25.99 9.62
C GLY A 295 -8.15 25.45 10.16
N GLU A 296 -9.25 26.13 9.85
CA GLU A 296 -10.59 25.73 10.27
C GLU A 296 -11.13 24.55 9.47
N GLU A 297 -12.01 23.75 10.09
CA GLU A 297 -12.69 22.61 9.45
C GLU A 297 -13.44 23.02 8.16
N SER A 298 -14.02 24.23 8.15
CA SER A 298 -14.68 24.82 6.99
C SER A 298 -13.78 24.92 5.74
N SER A 299 -12.46 25.00 5.91
CA SER A 299 -11.50 25.13 4.81
C SER A 299 -11.29 23.84 4.00
N VAL A 300 -11.82 22.71 4.47
CA VAL A 300 -11.73 21.38 3.84
C VAL A 300 -13.11 20.78 3.54
N CYS A 301 -14.16 21.58 3.70
CA CYS A 301 -15.53 21.21 3.45
C CYS A 301 -16.05 21.84 2.15
N ALA A 302 -17.05 21.18 1.55
CA ALA A 302 -17.92 21.81 0.58
C ALA A 302 -18.74 22.94 1.24
N PRO A 303 -19.39 23.84 0.46
CA PRO A 303 -20.10 25.00 0.99
C PRO A 303 -21.21 24.71 2.01
N ASP A 304 -21.74 23.48 2.03
CA ASP A 304 -22.74 23.01 2.99
C ASP A 304 -22.13 22.46 4.30
N GLY A 305 -20.81 22.60 4.48
CA GLY A 305 -20.11 22.25 5.71
C GLY A 305 -19.64 20.81 5.79
N VAL A 306 -19.85 19.99 4.75
CA VAL A 306 -19.43 18.59 4.77
C VAL A 306 -18.07 18.38 4.14
N ARG A 307 -17.24 17.59 4.82
CA ARG A 307 -15.83 17.36 4.49
C ARG A 307 -15.65 16.57 3.19
N VAL A 308 -14.74 17.05 2.35
CA VAL A 308 -14.37 16.40 1.06
C VAL A 308 -12.89 15.99 0.97
N ILE A 309 -12.08 16.40 1.95
CA ILE A 309 -10.67 16.01 2.12
C ILE A 309 -10.53 15.15 3.38
N PRO A 310 -9.80 14.02 3.38
CA PRO A 310 -9.57 13.21 4.58
C PRO A 310 -9.00 14.02 5.74
N LYS A 311 -9.56 13.81 6.93
CA LYS A 311 -9.02 14.33 8.19
C LYS A 311 -7.90 13.43 8.67
N VAL A 312 -6.75 14.00 8.98
CA VAL A 312 -5.68 13.30 9.69
C VAL A 312 -6.01 13.29 11.18
N ILE A 313 -6.18 12.10 11.75
CA ILE A 313 -6.42 11.91 13.19
C ILE A 313 -5.08 11.72 13.92
N ALA A 314 -4.19 10.92 13.33
CA ALA A 314 -2.85 10.67 13.83
C ALA A 314 -1.91 10.31 12.68
N GLY A 315 -0.63 10.61 12.83
CA GLY A 315 0.44 10.20 11.93
C GLY A 315 1.70 9.92 12.74
N GLU A 316 2.32 8.76 12.53
CA GLU A 316 3.51 8.35 13.27
C GLU A 316 4.47 7.53 12.40
N ILE A 317 5.73 7.47 12.85
CA ILE A 317 6.64 6.43 12.43
C ILE A 317 6.59 5.36 13.51
N VAL A 318 6.26 4.12 13.14
CA VAL A 318 6.09 3.03 14.10
C VAL A 318 7.44 2.72 14.74
N GLY A 319 7.55 3.09 16.02
CA GLY A 319 8.76 2.92 16.81
C GLY A 319 8.91 1.50 17.33
N VAL A 320 10.16 1.04 17.42
CA VAL A 320 10.50 -0.31 17.84
C VAL A 320 11.53 -0.23 18.95
N ARG A 321 11.33 -1.02 20.01
CA ARG A 321 12.19 -0.97 21.19
C ARG A 321 13.36 -1.95 21.02
N VAL A 322 14.54 -1.43 20.72
CA VAL A 322 15.75 -2.26 20.49
C VAL A 322 16.70 -2.19 21.67
N LEU A 323 17.47 -3.27 21.85
CA LEU A 323 18.56 -3.32 22.81
C LEU A 323 19.81 -2.64 22.23
N ALA A 324 20.32 -1.62 22.94
CA ALA A 324 21.59 -0.96 22.68
C ALA A 324 22.51 -1.07 23.91
N PHE A 325 23.76 -0.63 23.77
CA PHE A 325 24.73 -0.64 24.86
C PHE A 325 25.26 0.76 25.14
N ALA A 326 25.07 1.23 26.38
CA ALA A 326 25.75 2.41 26.88
C ALA A 326 27.19 2.05 27.29
N ASN A 327 28.13 2.95 27.03
CA ASN A 327 29.57 2.73 27.27
C ASN A 327 30.09 1.46 26.56
N ALA A 328 29.59 1.21 25.35
CA ALA A 328 29.93 0.05 24.57
C ALA A 328 31.44 0.04 24.23
N HIS A 329 32.11 -1.05 24.54
CA HIS A 329 33.47 -1.34 24.10
C HIS A 329 33.49 -2.72 23.45
N TYR A 330 34.32 -2.87 22.40
CA TYR A 330 34.43 -4.14 21.70
C TYR A 330 35.38 -5.06 22.46
N ASN A 331 34.90 -6.21 22.90
CA ASN A 331 35.73 -7.27 23.47
C ASN A 331 36.29 -8.12 22.33
N GLU A 332 37.57 -7.92 22.00
CA GLU A 332 38.27 -8.64 20.93
C GLU A 332 38.38 -10.15 21.17
N ARG A 333 38.31 -10.62 22.42
CA ARG A 333 38.39 -12.06 22.75
C ARG A 333 37.08 -12.78 22.50
N GLU A 334 35.97 -12.17 22.90
CA GLU A 334 34.64 -12.75 22.76
C GLU A 334 33.98 -12.36 21.43
N GLY A 335 34.56 -11.40 20.70
CA GLY A 335 34.00 -10.89 19.45
C GLY A 335 32.70 -10.11 19.62
N LEU A 336 32.42 -9.62 20.84
CA LEU A 336 31.13 -9.02 21.22
C LEU A 336 31.31 -7.59 21.73
N TRP A 337 30.28 -6.76 21.56
CA TRP A 337 30.20 -5.47 22.21
C TRP A 337 29.74 -5.65 23.65
N GLU A 338 30.53 -5.16 24.61
CA GLU A 338 30.22 -5.16 26.03
C GLU A 338 29.88 -3.75 26.50
N GLY A 339 28.85 -3.63 27.34
CA GLY A 339 28.41 -2.37 27.88
C GLY A 339 27.16 -2.56 28.73
N THR A 340 26.64 -1.47 29.28
CA THR A 340 25.38 -1.52 30.02
C THR A 340 24.22 -1.63 29.03
N PRO A 341 23.40 -2.71 29.07
CA PRO A 341 22.26 -2.83 28.18
C PRO A 341 21.23 -1.73 28.46
N VAL A 342 20.86 -0.97 27.43
CA VAL A 342 19.83 0.07 27.49
C VAL A 342 18.87 -0.13 26.33
N PHE A 343 17.57 -0.09 26.61
CA PHE A 343 16.57 -0.13 25.55
C PHE A 343 16.34 1.28 25.00
N ILE A 344 16.39 1.41 23.67
CA ILE A 344 16.10 2.64 22.95
C ILE A 344 14.96 2.41 21.97
N ASN A 345 14.18 3.44 21.69
CA ASN A 345 13.18 3.41 20.62
C ASN A 345 13.83 3.86 19.31
N VAL A 346 13.70 3.06 18.26
CA VAL A 346 14.20 3.36 16.92
C VAL A 346 13.06 3.30 15.91
N ASN A 347 13.15 4.14 14.89
CA ASN A 347 12.15 4.25 13.82
C ASN A 347 12.33 3.21 12.71
N ASP A 348 13.45 2.48 12.72
CA ASP A 348 13.75 1.40 11.79
C ASP A 348 14.74 0.42 12.44
N THR A 349 14.41 -0.87 12.42
CA THR A 349 15.31 -1.93 12.89
C THR A 349 16.19 -2.54 11.81
N THR A 350 15.75 -2.58 10.54
CA THR A 350 16.53 -3.24 9.48
C THR A 350 17.61 -2.33 8.91
N ALA A 351 17.47 -1.00 9.02
CA ALA A 351 18.58 -0.07 8.74
C ALA A 351 19.83 -0.35 9.57
N LEU A 352 19.66 -0.71 10.84
CA LEU A 352 20.77 -1.05 11.74
C LEU A 352 21.53 -2.31 11.29
N LEU A 353 20.89 -3.15 10.47
CA LEU A 353 21.46 -4.38 9.92
C LEU A 353 22.11 -4.17 8.55
N ARG A 354 22.19 -2.96 8.00
CA ARG A 354 22.69 -2.72 6.62
C ARG A 354 24.08 -2.09 6.61
N TYR A 355 24.89 -2.44 5.61
CA TYR A 355 26.17 -1.76 5.37
C TYR A 355 25.93 -0.27 5.08
N PRO A 356 26.76 0.65 5.61
CA PRO A 356 26.72 2.06 5.22
C PRO A 356 26.79 2.18 3.69
N ASN A 357 25.72 2.73 3.11
CA ASN A 357 25.35 2.71 1.69
C ASN A 357 26.49 2.66 0.64
N GLN A 358 26.61 1.53 -0.06
CA GLN A 358 27.22 1.47 -1.40
C GLN A 358 26.17 1.50 -2.54
N THR A 359 24.90 1.15 -2.26
CA THR A 359 23.85 0.92 -3.27
C THR A 359 22.91 2.10 -3.51
N GLY A 360 23.02 3.18 -2.74
CA GLY A 360 22.17 4.37 -2.87
C GLY A 360 20.68 4.12 -2.51
N GLN A 361 20.32 2.94 -2.02
CA GLN A 361 18.97 2.67 -1.51
C GLN A 361 18.79 3.38 -0.16
N GLY A 362 17.72 4.17 -0.05
CA GLY A 362 17.41 4.88 1.19
C GLY A 362 16.89 3.93 2.27
N ILE A 363 17.25 4.21 3.52
CA ILE A 363 16.66 3.61 4.72
C ILE A 363 15.14 3.83 4.73
N LEU A 364 14.34 2.78 4.92
CA LEU A 364 12.87 2.85 4.88
C LEU A 364 12.29 2.92 6.31
N ALA A 365 11.47 3.91 6.59
CA ALA A 365 10.67 3.95 7.82
C ALA A 365 9.27 3.38 7.58
N HIS A 366 8.73 2.69 8.58
CA HIS A 366 7.32 2.25 8.64
C HIS A 366 6.47 3.42 9.12
N TRP A 367 5.79 4.08 8.19
CA TRP A 367 4.86 5.17 8.48
C TRP A 367 3.46 4.62 8.64
N ARG A 368 2.74 5.16 9.62
CA ARG A 368 1.34 4.89 9.87
C ARG A 368 0.57 6.20 9.91
N MET A 369 -0.59 6.22 9.25
CA MET A 369 -1.54 7.33 9.38
C MET A 369 -2.95 6.81 9.68
N VAL A 370 -3.68 7.57 10.49
CA VAL A 370 -5.09 7.34 10.79
C VAL A 370 -5.90 8.47 10.18
N THR A 371 -6.88 8.13 9.35
CA THR A 371 -7.73 9.12 8.68
C THR A 371 -9.22 8.82 8.85
N ALA A 372 -10.02 9.87 8.76
CA ALA A 372 -11.48 9.84 8.79
C ALA A 372 -12.05 10.82 7.75
N PRO A 373 -13.31 10.66 7.28
CA PRO A 373 -14.25 9.58 7.60
C PRO A 373 -13.90 8.27 6.87
N LEU A 374 -14.48 7.17 7.36
CA LEU A 374 -14.47 5.89 6.66
C LEU A 374 -15.38 5.98 5.42
N ALA A 375 -14.83 5.68 4.25
CA ALA A 375 -15.52 5.80 2.97
C ALA A 375 -15.46 4.50 2.14
N GLN A 376 -16.38 4.36 1.19
CA GLN A 376 -16.50 3.25 0.27
C GLN A 376 -16.10 3.66 -1.15
N LYS A 377 -15.65 2.69 -1.95
CA LYS A 377 -15.26 2.95 -3.33
C LYS A 377 -16.44 3.42 -4.16
N ILE A 378 -16.21 4.36 -5.09
CA ILE A 378 -17.26 4.94 -5.93
C ILE A 378 -18.06 3.90 -6.75
N GLN A 379 -17.50 2.74 -7.03
CA GLN A 379 -18.23 1.65 -7.71
C GLN A 379 -19.41 1.11 -6.89
N LYS A 380 -19.41 1.33 -5.56
CA LYS A 380 -20.50 0.97 -4.64
C LYS A 380 -21.48 2.14 -4.43
N PHE A 381 -21.57 3.07 -5.37
CA PHE A 381 -22.43 4.24 -5.26
C PHE A 381 -23.89 3.85 -4.91
N PRO A 382 -24.57 4.65 -4.08
CA PRO A 382 -25.88 4.28 -3.53
C PRO A 382 -27.06 4.62 -4.46
N SER A 383 -26.93 5.67 -5.28
CA SER A 383 -28.00 6.16 -6.17
C SER A 383 -27.43 7.10 -7.24
N LEU A 384 -28.26 7.51 -8.22
CA LEU A 384 -27.89 8.55 -9.20
C LEU A 384 -27.58 9.88 -8.52
N GLU A 385 -28.43 10.30 -7.57
CA GLU A 385 -28.20 11.52 -6.78
C GLU A 385 -26.89 11.41 -6.00
N GLY A 386 -26.66 10.28 -5.31
CA GLY A 386 -25.43 10.07 -4.56
C GLY A 386 -24.18 10.08 -5.44
N MET A 387 -24.27 9.56 -6.67
CA MET A 387 -23.18 9.63 -7.65
C MET A 387 -22.90 11.07 -8.09
N ALA A 388 -23.94 11.83 -8.44
CA ALA A 388 -23.80 13.23 -8.86
C ALA A 388 -23.25 14.10 -7.72
N MET A 389 -23.74 13.92 -6.49
CA MET A 389 -23.22 14.57 -5.28
C MET A 389 -21.76 14.22 -5.04
N THR A 390 -21.39 12.95 -5.18
CA THR A 390 -20.00 12.51 -5.04
C THR A 390 -19.10 13.24 -6.03
N PHE A 391 -19.45 13.30 -7.32
CA PHE A 391 -18.64 14.02 -8.31
C PHE A 391 -18.57 15.53 -8.02
N LYS A 392 -19.67 16.13 -7.56
CA LYS A 392 -19.70 17.56 -7.15
C LYS A 392 -18.74 17.82 -5.99
N ASP A 393 -18.74 16.96 -4.98
CA ASP A 393 -17.82 17.04 -3.86
C ASP A 393 -16.35 16.88 -4.28
N ILE A 394 -16.05 16.02 -5.26
CA ILE A 394 -14.68 15.92 -5.80
C ILE A 394 -14.25 17.21 -6.51
N VAL A 395 -15.15 17.90 -7.22
CA VAL A 395 -14.86 19.22 -7.80
C VAL A 395 -14.48 20.22 -6.69
N TYR A 396 -15.19 20.20 -5.56
CA TYR A 396 -14.81 21.01 -4.39
C TYR A 396 -13.48 20.57 -3.78
N GLY A 397 -13.23 19.26 -3.69
CA GLY A 397 -11.93 18.74 -3.24
C GLY A 397 -10.77 19.29 -4.06
N ILE A 398 -10.87 19.24 -5.40
CA ILE A 398 -9.86 19.81 -6.32
C ILE A 398 -9.75 21.34 -6.17
N ARG A 399 -10.88 22.03 -5.96
CA ARG A 399 -10.91 23.48 -5.69
C ARG A 399 -10.15 23.82 -4.41
N ILE A 400 -10.35 23.05 -3.35
CA ILE A 400 -9.68 23.22 -2.05
C ILE A 400 -8.18 22.95 -2.19
N THR A 401 -7.77 21.84 -2.81
CA THR A 401 -6.35 21.54 -2.99
C THR A 401 -5.65 22.67 -3.77
N HIS A 402 -6.29 23.14 -4.86
CA HIS A 402 -5.78 24.26 -5.63
C HIS A 402 -5.64 25.54 -4.78
N SER A 403 -6.66 25.88 -3.97
CA SER A 403 -6.62 27.06 -3.11
C SER A 403 -5.48 27.03 -2.08
N LYS A 404 -5.04 25.83 -1.69
CA LYS A 404 -3.90 25.60 -0.79
C LYS A 404 -2.58 25.35 -1.53
N GLY A 405 -2.53 25.61 -2.84
CA GLY A 405 -1.32 25.50 -3.67
C GLY A 405 -0.91 24.07 -4.02
N ILE A 406 -1.86 23.12 -4.02
CA ILE A 406 -1.62 21.69 -4.23
C ILE A 406 -2.37 21.21 -5.47
N ILE A 407 -1.69 20.36 -6.25
CA ILE A 407 -2.28 19.56 -7.34
C ILE A 407 -2.21 18.08 -6.97
N HIS A 408 -3.29 17.33 -7.23
CA HIS A 408 -3.40 15.93 -6.81
C HIS A 408 -2.65 14.98 -7.73
N ARG A 409 -2.74 15.18 -9.05
CA ARG A 409 -1.99 14.47 -10.11
C ARG A 409 -2.30 12.99 -10.31
N ASP A 410 -3.20 12.40 -9.53
CA ASP A 410 -3.63 11.00 -9.68
C ASP A 410 -5.12 10.82 -9.33
N VAL A 411 -5.95 11.75 -9.80
CA VAL A 411 -7.41 11.60 -9.73
C VAL A 411 -7.82 10.39 -10.57
N SER A 412 -8.30 9.35 -9.90
CA SER A 412 -8.70 8.09 -10.52
C SER A 412 -9.93 7.51 -9.83
N HIS A 413 -10.67 6.62 -10.52
CA HIS A 413 -11.80 5.89 -9.93
C HIS A 413 -11.47 5.04 -8.69
N ARG A 414 -10.18 4.85 -8.36
CA ARG A 414 -9.74 4.16 -7.13
C ARG A 414 -9.60 5.12 -5.95
N ASN A 415 -9.39 6.40 -6.26
CA ASN A 415 -9.06 7.47 -5.32
C ASN A 415 -10.27 8.38 -5.05
N VAL A 416 -11.36 8.20 -5.79
CA VAL A 416 -12.66 8.80 -5.52
C VAL A 416 -13.49 7.82 -4.70
N LEU A 417 -13.82 8.22 -3.47
CA LEU A 417 -14.67 7.47 -2.55
C LEU A 417 -15.96 8.25 -2.25
N TRP A 418 -16.91 7.58 -1.61
CA TRP A 418 -18.09 8.18 -1.03
C TRP A 418 -18.34 7.67 0.39
N TYR A 419 -18.99 8.46 1.23
CA TYR A 419 -19.44 8.04 2.56
C TYR A 419 -20.84 8.60 2.85
N ASP A 420 -21.56 7.95 3.77
CA ASP A 420 -22.83 8.49 4.24
C ASP A 420 -22.57 9.58 5.28
N HIS A 421 -23.17 10.75 5.06
CA HIS A 421 -23.22 11.84 6.00
C HIS A 421 -24.67 12.22 6.23
N GLN A 422 -25.22 11.76 7.36
CA GLN A 422 -26.60 12.03 7.77
C GLN A 422 -27.63 11.62 6.72
N GLY A 423 -27.44 10.45 6.10
CA GLY A 423 -28.33 9.93 5.04
C GLY A 423 -28.07 10.49 3.64
N SER A 424 -27.08 11.38 3.49
CA SER A 424 -26.64 11.89 2.18
C SER A 424 -25.30 11.27 1.80
N ALA A 425 -25.20 10.77 0.58
CA ALA A 425 -23.92 10.28 0.03
C ALA A 425 -23.02 11.46 -0.35
N ARG A 426 -21.78 11.47 0.17
CA ARG A 426 -20.82 12.56 0.02
C ARG A 426 -19.47 12.07 -0.48
N GLY A 427 -18.83 12.84 -1.35
CA GLY A 427 -17.58 12.48 -1.98
C GLY A 427 -16.35 12.77 -1.11
N LEU A 428 -15.33 11.92 -1.24
CA LEU A 428 -14.05 12.05 -0.56
C LEU A 428 -12.91 11.72 -1.53
N LEU A 429 -11.96 12.65 -1.70
CA LEU A 429 -10.78 12.47 -2.54
C LEU A 429 -9.59 12.01 -1.70
N ILE A 430 -9.05 10.81 -1.97
CA ILE A 430 -7.96 10.18 -1.21
C ILE A 430 -6.69 9.98 -2.05
N ASP A 431 -5.62 9.48 -1.43
CA ASP A 431 -4.36 9.06 -2.07
C ASP A 431 -3.53 10.23 -2.66
N TYR A 432 -2.99 11.05 -1.76
CA TYR A 432 -2.16 12.22 -2.09
C TYR A 432 -0.68 11.89 -2.28
N ASP A 433 -0.35 10.60 -2.47
CA ASP A 433 1.03 10.14 -2.61
C ASP A 433 1.76 10.74 -3.84
N ALA A 434 1.01 11.05 -4.91
CA ALA A 434 1.52 11.70 -6.12
C ALA A 434 1.33 13.23 -6.12
N ALA A 435 0.70 13.78 -5.07
CA ALA A 435 0.35 15.19 -5.00
C ALA A 435 1.60 16.07 -4.80
N ASN A 436 1.50 17.31 -5.25
CA ASN A 436 2.63 18.22 -5.27
C ASN A 436 2.24 19.68 -4.96
N PHE A 437 3.14 20.40 -4.31
CA PHE A 437 3.05 21.85 -4.18
C PHE A 437 3.43 22.51 -5.51
N VAL A 438 2.61 23.45 -5.98
CA VAL A 438 2.80 24.13 -7.27
C VAL A 438 4.08 24.99 -7.30
N ASP A 439 4.43 25.62 -6.17
CA ASP A 439 5.52 26.62 -6.12
C ASP A 439 6.86 26.11 -5.54
N ARG A 440 6.88 24.95 -4.88
CA ARG A 440 8.07 24.46 -4.16
C ARG A 440 8.91 23.47 -4.96
N ASP A 441 8.28 22.70 -5.85
CA ASP A 441 8.90 21.54 -6.46
C ASP A 441 8.93 21.71 -7.99
N GLY A 442 10.14 21.83 -8.57
CA GLY A 442 10.37 22.01 -10.01
C GLY A 442 9.79 20.89 -10.89
N ALA A 443 9.99 20.97 -12.21
CA ALA A 443 9.33 20.13 -13.22
C ALA A 443 9.31 18.62 -12.86
N PRO A 444 8.16 18.07 -12.45
CA PRO A 444 8.10 16.76 -11.82
C PRO A 444 8.14 15.60 -12.84
N THR A 445 8.53 14.42 -12.35
CA THR A 445 8.30 13.12 -13.00
C THR A 445 6.82 12.99 -13.40
N VAL A 446 6.54 12.51 -14.61
CA VAL A 446 5.16 12.28 -15.05
C VAL A 446 4.63 11.05 -14.32
N GLU A 447 3.86 11.31 -13.27
CA GLU A 447 3.16 10.32 -12.45
C GLU A 447 1.65 10.46 -12.66
N GLY A 448 0.90 9.39 -12.36
CA GLY A 448 -0.55 9.33 -12.53
C GLY A 448 -0.99 8.14 -13.39
N THR A 449 -2.23 7.71 -13.19
CA THR A 449 -2.84 6.60 -13.90
C THR A 449 -3.07 6.96 -15.38
N LEU A 450 -2.37 6.29 -16.31
CA LEU A 450 -2.38 6.60 -17.76
C LEU A 450 -3.77 6.77 -18.39
N ARG A 451 -4.76 5.99 -17.93
CA ARG A 451 -6.15 6.09 -18.38
C ARG A 451 -6.79 7.44 -18.05
N TYR A 452 -6.47 8.02 -16.89
CA TYR A 452 -7.03 9.29 -16.42
C TYR A 452 -6.07 10.47 -16.66
N MET A 453 -4.81 10.20 -16.99
CA MET A 453 -3.82 11.25 -17.28
C MET A 453 -4.28 12.18 -18.40
N SER A 454 -4.26 13.49 -18.16
CA SER A 454 -4.68 14.50 -19.12
C SER A 454 -3.84 14.53 -20.40
N LEU A 455 -4.42 15.03 -21.49
CA LEU A 455 -3.77 15.17 -22.79
C LEU A 455 -2.48 15.99 -22.71
N ASN A 456 -2.46 17.08 -21.93
CA ASN A 456 -1.26 17.90 -21.72
C ASN A 456 -0.12 17.11 -21.07
N ARG A 457 -0.41 16.10 -20.25
CA ARG A 457 0.61 15.29 -19.56
C ARG A 457 1.08 14.07 -20.36
N LEU A 458 0.40 13.74 -21.47
CA LEU A 458 0.76 12.66 -22.37
C LEU A 458 1.74 13.07 -23.48
N VAL A 459 2.03 14.37 -23.64
CA VAL A 459 3.04 14.85 -24.60
C VAL A 459 4.43 14.97 -23.95
N GLN A 460 5.49 14.81 -24.75
CA GLN A 460 6.87 14.85 -24.27
C GLN A 460 7.27 16.24 -23.71
N HIS A 461 6.81 17.29 -24.38
CA HIS A 461 7.07 18.68 -23.99
C HIS A 461 5.73 19.39 -23.77
N PRO A 462 5.14 19.28 -22.55
CA PRO A 462 3.89 19.94 -22.23
C PRO A 462 4.05 21.45 -22.39
N LYS A 463 3.10 22.06 -23.11
CA LYS A 463 3.12 23.51 -23.36
C LYS A 463 2.81 24.30 -22.10
N TYR A 464 2.05 23.71 -21.17
CA TYR A 464 1.62 24.34 -19.94
C TYR A 464 2.01 23.49 -18.72
N PRO A 465 2.35 24.12 -17.59
CA PRO A 465 2.59 23.39 -16.34
C PRO A 465 1.31 22.65 -15.92
N HIS A 466 1.48 21.59 -15.12
CA HIS A 466 0.35 20.89 -14.53
C HIS A 466 -0.33 21.83 -13.53
N CYS A 467 -1.63 22.08 -13.68
CA CYS A 467 -2.44 22.78 -12.70
C CYS A 467 -3.77 22.06 -12.45
N TYR A 468 -4.66 22.68 -11.69
CA TYR A 468 -5.98 22.13 -11.35
C TYR A 468 -6.82 21.67 -12.56
N SER A 469 -6.59 22.25 -13.74
CA SER A 469 -7.31 21.85 -14.96
C SER A 469 -7.06 20.41 -15.36
N GLU A 470 -5.85 19.89 -15.14
CA GLU A 470 -5.51 18.50 -15.44
C GLU A 470 -6.14 17.51 -14.45
N ASP A 471 -6.33 17.91 -13.18
CA ASP A 471 -7.09 17.14 -12.20
C ASP A 471 -8.59 17.10 -12.57
N LEU A 472 -9.14 18.22 -13.07
CA LEU A 472 -10.52 18.28 -13.60
C LEU A 472 -10.71 17.44 -14.87
N GLU A 473 -9.75 17.44 -15.79
CA GLU A 473 -9.76 16.57 -16.97
C GLU A 473 -9.71 15.09 -16.57
N SER A 474 -8.90 14.77 -15.55
CA SER A 474 -8.83 13.42 -14.97
C SER A 474 -10.17 13.00 -14.37
N LEU A 475 -10.86 13.90 -13.64
CA LEU A 475 -12.21 13.65 -13.12
C LEU A 475 -13.22 13.37 -14.25
N PHE A 476 -13.18 14.13 -15.34
CA PHE A 476 -14.03 13.87 -16.51
C PHE A 476 -13.82 12.45 -17.07
N TYR A 477 -12.56 12.00 -17.18
CA TYR A 477 -12.26 10.62 -17.59
C TYR A 477 -12.72 9.57 -16.57
N VAL A 478 -12.67 9.87 -15.28
CA VAL A 478 -13.25 9.02 -14.23
C VAL A 478 -14.76 8.89 -14.41
N MET A 479 -15.46 9.99 -14.65
CA MET A 479 -16.90 10.00 -14.91
C MET A 479 -17.24 9.14 -16.13
N CYS A 480 -16.60 9.38 -17.29
CA CYS A 480 -16.82 8.54 -18.48
C CYS A 480 -16.57 7.06 -18.20
N PHE A 481 -15.51 6.72 -17.47
CA PHE A 481 -15.21 5.32 -17.15
C PHE A 481 -16.28 4.67 -16.27
N VAL A 482 -16.62 5.29 -15.14
CA VAL A 482 -17.59 4.72 -14.18
C VAL A 482 -18.98 4.63 -14.81
N LEU A 483 -19.41 5.66 -15.54
CA LEU A 483 -20.74 5.72 -16.14
C LEU A 483 -20.91 4.80 -17.36
N SER A 484 -19.82 4.32 -17.97
CA SER A 484 -19.88 3.34 -19.07
C SER A 484 -19.80 1.88 -18.62
N VAL A 485 -19.05 1.60 -17.54
CA VAL A 485 -18.70 0.22 -17.12
C VAL A 485 -19.72 -0.41 -16.16
N TYR A 486 -20.51 0.39 -15.45
CA TYR A 486 -21.50 -0.07 -14.49
C TYR A 486 -22.92 0.15 -15.01
N ASP A 487 -23.86 -0.71 -14.59
CA ASP A 487 -25.27 -0.68 -15.05
C ASP A 487 -26.26 -0.29 -13.92
N GLY A 488 -25.76 0.01 -12.73
CA GLY A 488 -26.58 0.36 -11.58
C GLY A 488 -25.81 0.38 -10.26
N PRO A 489 -26.48 0.80 -9.17
CA PRO A 489 -25.86 0.99 -7.86
C PRO A 489 -25.31 -0.31 -7.28
N SER A 490 -24.53 -0.19 -6.21
CA SER A 490 -24.02 -1.34 -5.44
C SER A 490 -23.21 -2.33 -6.27
N TYR A 491 -22.30 -1.81 -7.11
CA TYR A 491 -21.34 -2.61 -7.89
C TYR A 491 -21.99 -3.47 -8.98
N LYS A 492 -23.13 -3.10 -9.55
CA LYS A 492 -23.73 -3.87 -10.65
C LYS A 492 -22.89 -3.67 -11.93
N PRO A 493 -22.04 -4.63 -12.35
CA PRO A 493 -21.27 -4.46 -13.59
C PRO A 493 -22.24 -4.50 -14.78
N ARG A 494 -21.95 -3.72 -15.81
CA ARG A 494 -22.68 -3.83 -17.07
C ARG A 494 -22.33 -5.15 -17.74
N ASN A 495 -23.35 -5.83 -18.27
CA ASN A 495 -23.12 -7.07 -19.00
C ASN A 495 -22.65 -6.75 -20.41
N PHE A 496 -21.45 -7.20 -20.75
CA PHE A 496 -20.84 -6.97 -22.05
C PHE A 496 -20.62 -8.30 -22.77
N PRO A 497 -20.91 -8.38 -24.08
CA PRO A 497 -20.38 -9.46 -24.90
C PRO A 497 -18.85 -9.55 -24.78
N PRO A 498 -18.24 -10.74 -24.90
CA PRO A 498 -16.79 -10.88 -24.87
C PRO A 498 -16.09 -9.92 -25.85
N GLY A 499 -15.13 -9.13 -25.37
CA GLY A 499 -14.42 -8.14 -26.19
C GLY A 499 -15.11 -6.78 -26.35
N ALA A 500 -16.34 -6.60 -25.83
CA ALA A 500 -17.07 -5.33 -25.99
C ALA A 500 -16.62 -4.24 -25.00
N VAL A 501 -16.11 -4.61 -23.81
CA VAL A 501 -15.59 -3.67 -22.80
C VAL A 501 -14.35 -2.94 -23.34
N GLU A 502 -13.48 -3.70 -24.01
CA GLU A 502 -12.24 -3.25 -24.65
C GLU A 502 -12.51 -2.27 -25.79
N ASN A 503 -13.74 -2.28 -26.33
CA ASN A 503 -14.16 -1.35 -27.37
C ASN A 503 -14.66 0.01 -26.84
N LEU A 504 -14.94 0.13 -25.53
CA LEU A 504 -15.34 1.40 -24.93
C LEU A 504 -14.24 2.45 -25.16
N GLY A 505 -14.63 3.62 -25.64
CA GLY A 505 -13.71 4.69 -26.03
C GLY A 505 -12.69 5.01 -24.94
N ILE A 506 -13.15 5.13 -23.68
CA ILE A 506 -12.30 5.45 -22.53
C ILE A 506 -11.32 4.34 -22.13
N ILE A 507 -11.68 3.07 -22.35
CA ILE A 507 -10.82 1.91 -22.04
C ILE A 507 -9.79 1.74 -23.16
N LYS A 508 -10.26 1.70 -24.41
CA LYS A 508 -9.47 1.55 -25.64
C LYS A 508 -8.32 2.54 -25.74
N CYS A 509 -8.49 3.75 -25.21
CA CYS A 509 -7.46 4.79 -25.16
C CYS A 509 -6.19 4.38 -24.42
N SER A 510 -6.31 3.51 -23.41
CA SER A 510 -5.23 3.14 -22.50
C SER A 510 -4.90 1.65 -22.51
N GLU A 511 -5.56 0.88 -23.36
CA GLU A 511 -5.41 -0.56 -23.43
C GLU A 511 -4.21 -0.96 -24.30
N ARG A 512 -3.40 -1.88 -23.77
CA ARG A 512 -2.24 -2.43 -24.48
C ARG A 512 -2.68 -3.58 -25.38
N LYS A 513 -2.41 -3.49 -26.67
CA LYS A 513 -2.65 -4.60 -27.60
C LYS A 513 -1.48 -5.59 -27.62
N PRO A 514 -1.70 -6.87 -27.94
CA PRO A 514 -0.62 -7.85 -28.11
C PRO A 514 0.43 -7.36 -29.11
N GLY A 515 1.71 -7.43 -28.74
CA GLY A 515 2.83 -6.98 -29.58
C GLY A 515 3.07 -5.47 -29.63
N GLU A 516 2.22 -4.64 -29.02
CA GLU A 516 2.37 -3.19 -29.00
C GLU A 516 3.12 -2.71 -27.74
N THR A 517 4.00 -1.74 -27.93
CA THR A 517 4.56 -0.96 -26.82
C THR A 517 3.62 0.22 -26.58
N LEU A 518 2.92 0.22 -25.44
CA LEU A 518 1.99 1.30 -25.10
C LEU A 518 2.78 2.49 -24.53
N ASP A 519 3.22 3.39 -25.40
CA ASP A 519 3.84 4.66 -25.02
C ASP A 519 2.80 5.79 -24.88
N LYS A 520 3.23 6.91 -24.29
CA LYS A 520 2.33 8.06 -24.03
C LYS A 520 1.82 8.73 -25.31
N GLY A 521 2.60 8.77 -26.37
CA GLY A 521 2.19 9.31 -27.66
C GLY A 521 1.08 8.49 -28.29
N THR A 522 1.18 7.16 -28.21
CA THR A 522 0.10 6.25 -28.64
C THR A 522 -1.19 6.49 -27.85
N ILE A 523 -1.10 6.62 -26.52
CA ILE A 523 -2.26 6.92 -25.67
C ILE A 523 -2.85 8.30 -26.02
N TYR A 524 -2.00 9.31 -26.22
CA TYR A 524 -2.41 10.65 -26.62
C TYR A 524 -3.23 10.63 -27.91
N LEU A 525 -2.75 9.95 -28.96
CA LEU A 525 -3.44 9.85 -30.25
C LEU A 525 -4.79 9.12 -30.14
N ARG A 526 -4.89 8.09 -29.30
CA ARG A 526 -6.16 7.40 -29.09
C ARG A 526 -7.13 8.27 -28.31
N LYS A 527 -6.66 8.94 -27.24
CA LYS A 527 -7.47 9.86 -26.43
C LYS A 527 -7.99 11.02 -27.25
N ILE A 528 -7.14 11.70 -28.02
CA ILE A 528 -7.57 12.85 -28.81
C ILE A 528 -8.66 12.44 -29.83
N ASN A 529 -8.51 11.28 -30.47
CA ASN A 529 -9.54 10.76 -31.36
C ASN A 529 -10.85 10.44 -30.60
N ALA A 530 -10.78 9.76 -29.45
CA ALA A 530 -11.97 9.43 -28.67
C ALA A 530 -12.70 10.66 -28.13
N VAL A 531 -11.97 11.63 -27.56
CA VAL A 531 -12.55 12.73 -26.80
C VAL A 531 -12.75 13.98 -27.64
N ILE A 532 -11.95 14.24 -28.68
CA ILE A 532 -12.09 15.44 -29.52
C ILE A 532 -12.75 15.12 -30.87
N GLU A 533 -12.35 14.03 -31.52
CA GLU A 533 -12.81 13.72 -32.89
C GLU A 533 -14.10 12.89 -32.89
N CYS A 534 -14.30 12.03 -31.89
CA CYS A 534 -15.43 11.09 -31.79
C CYS A 534 -16.27 11.27 -30.51
N LYS A 535 -16.39 12.50 -29.98
CA LYS A 535 -16.98 12.76 -28.65
C LYS A 535 -18.38 12.16 -28.41
N GLU A 536 -19.28 12.19 -29.39
CA GLU A 536 -20.62 11.59 -29.20
C GLU A 536 -20.55 10.07 -29.06
N ARG A 537 -19.61 9.38 -29.73
CA ARG A 537 -19.40 7.94 -29.53
C ARG A 537 -18.98 7.64 -28.09
N LEU A 538 -18.18 8.51 -27.48
CA LEU A 538 -17.81 8.38 -26.06
C LEU A 538 -19.02 8.53 -25.13
N PHE A 539 -20.02 9.32 -25.51
CA PHE A 539 -21.25 9.46 -24.73
C PHE A 539 -22.26 8.34 -25.02
N ASP A 540 -22.24 7.76 -26.23
CA ASP A 540 -23.04 6.57 -26.57
C ASP A 540 -22.61 5.33 -25.76
N ASP A 541 -21.36 5.30 -25.31
CA ASP A 541 -20.82 4.26 -24.43
C ASP A 541 -21.42 4.30 -23.01
N ILE A 542 -22.07 5.40 -22.60
CA ILE A 542 -22.66 5.56 -21.26
C ILE A 542 -23.81 4.57 -21.08
N ALA A 543 -23.87 3.90 -19.93
CA ALA A 543 -24.91 2.91 -19.67
C ALA A 543 -26.29 3.59 -19.56
N PRO A 544 -27.38 2.93 -20.00
CA PRO A 544 -28.73 3.52 -19.99
C PRO A 544 -29.18 4.03 -18.61
N TYR A 545 -28.73 3.38 -17.53
CA TYR A 545 -29.01 3.82 -16.16
C TYR A 545 -28.52 5.26 -15.89
N PHE A 546 -27.43 5.67 -16.53
CA PHE A 546 -26.78 6.97 -16.35
C PHE A 546 -27.10 7.98 -17.46
N GLU A 547 -28.15 7.77 -18.24
CA GLU A 547 -28.51 8.64 -19.37
C GLU A 547 -28.59 10.13 -18.99
N VAL A 548 -29.05 10.41 -17.76
CA VAL A 548 -29.17 11.77 -17.20
C VAL A 548 -27.83 12.54 -17.15
N PHE A 549 -26.70 11.83 -17.10
CA PHE A 549 -25.37 12.45 -17.07
C PHE A 549 -24.85 12.88 -18.44
N LYS A 550 -25.47 12.49 -19.56
CA LYS A 550 -24.94 12.79 -20.90
C LYS A 550 -24.82 14.30 -21.15
N ASP A 551 -25.80 15.08 -20.73
CA ASP A 551 -25.76 16.55 -20.91
C ASP A 551 -24.72 17.21 -19.99
N CYS A 552 -24.54 16.69 -18.78
CA CYS A 552 -23.42 17.06 -17.92
C CYS A 552 -22.09 16.82 -18.62
N LEU A 553 -21.87 15.60 -19.13
CA LEU A 553 -20.62 15.23 -19.80
C LEU A 553 -20.36 16.10 -21.05
N ARG A 554 -21.38 16.43 -21.83
CA ARG A 554 -21.26 17.37 -22.97
C ARG A 554 -20.82 18.76 -22.53
N ARG A 555 -21.38 19.27 -21.43
CA ARG A 555 -20.98 20.57 -20.87
C ARG A 555 -19.55 20.55 -20.33
N LEU A 556 -19.20 19.54 -19.54
CA LEU A 556 -17.84 19.37 -19.02
C LEU A 556 -16.82 19.21 -20.16
N HIS A 557 -17.18 18.46 -21.20
CA HIS A 557 -16.38 18.33 -22.41
C HIS A 557 -16.13 19.69 -23.09
N LYS A 558 -17.18 20.48 -23.29
CA LYS A 558 -17.04 21.84 -23.84
C LYS A 558 -16.13 22.70 -22.98
N LEU A 559 -16.27 22.65 -21.66
CA LEU A 559 -15.40 23.38 -20.72
C LEU A 559 -13.94 22.91 -20.83
N LEU A 560 -13.68 21.61 -21.00
CA LEU A 560 -12.32 21.09 -21.00
C LEU A 560 -11.58 21.28 -22.34
N PHE A 561 -12.27 21.09 -23.46
CA PHE A 561 -11.63 20.92 -24.76
C PHE A 561 -11.98 22.00 -25.80
N GLU A 562 -12.96 22.87 -25.51
CA GLU A 562 -13.33 23.99 -26.38
C GLU A 562 -12.99 25.34 -25.74
N PRO A 563 -12.58 26.36 -26.51
CA PRO A 563 -12.31 26.32 -27.95
C PRO A 563 -11.07 25.48 -28.27
N LYS A 564 -11.06 24.76 -29.40
CA LYS A 564 -10.00 23.79 -29.75
C LYS A 564 -8.58 24.36 -29.59
N PHE A 565 -7.77 23.69 -28.79
CA PHE A 565 -6.34 24.00 -28.60
C PHE A 565 -5.42 22.78 -28.71
N TYR A 566 -5.96 21.57 -28.59
CA TYR A 566 -5.26 20.34 -28.94
C TYR A 566 -5.35 20.07 -30.45
N GLY A 567 -4.27 19.57 -31.04
CA GLY A 567 -4.19 19.31 -32.48
C GLY A 567 -3.93 20.57 -33.32
N ALA A 568 -4.42 20.60 -34.56
CA ALA A 568 -4.24 21.73 -35.47
C ALA A 568 -5.17 22.90 -35.10
N VAL A 569 -4.60 23.94 -34.47
CA VAL A 569 -5.33 25.16 -34.11
C VAL A 569 -5.51 26.04 -35.36
N PRO A 570 -6.74 26.42 -35.73
CA PRO A 570 -6.98 27.33 -36.86
C PRO A 570 -6.27 28.66 -36.68
N SER A 571 -5.60 29.16 -37.73
CA SER A 571 -4.90 30.46 -37.70
C SER A 571 -5.83 31.64 -37.40
N SER A 572 -7.14 31.51 -37.68
CA SER A 572 -8.18 32.48 -37.33
C SER A 572 -8.41 32.60 -35.82
N GLN A 573 -8.30 31.51 -35.06
CA GLN A 573 -8.42 31.54 -33.60
C GLN A 573 -7.23 32.25 -32.95
N THR A 574 -6.02 32.06 -33.49
CA THR A 574 -4.80 32.63 -32.92
C THR A 574 -4.64 34.12 -33.20
N LYS A 575 -5.08 34.62 -34.37
CA LYS A 575 -4.86 36.01 -34.82
C LYS A 575 -5.43 37.08 -33.89
N ASN A 576 -6.47 36.78 -33.12
CA ASN A 576 -7.12 37.74 -32.20
C ASN A 576 -7.17 37.30 -30.73
N TYR A 577 -6.62 36.13 -30.40
CA TYR A 577 -6.76 35.53 -29.07
C TYR A 577 -6.25 36.45 -27.95
N GLY A 578 -5.05 37.03 -28.11
CA GLY A 578 -4.46 37.90 -27.10
C GLY A 578 -5.31 39.14 -26.79
N ARG A 579 -5.95 39.74 -27.80
CA ARG A 579 -6.86 40.88 -27.62
C ARG A 579 -8.16 40.47 -26.92
N THR A 580 -8.73 39.33 -27.31
CA THR A 580 -9.92 38.75 -26.67
C THR A 580 -9.66 38.44 -25.21
N LYS A 581 -8.55 37.74 -24.90
CA LYS A 581 -8.10 37.44 -23.54
C LYS A 581 -8.01 38.70 -22.69
N LYS A 582 -7.25 39.71 -23.15
CA LYS A 582 -7.09 40.98 -22.42
C LYS A 582 -8.42 41.69 -22.17
N THR A 583 -9.31 41.69 -23.17
CA THR A 583 -10.62 42.35 -23.05
C THR A 583 -11.53 41.65 -22.04
N LEU A 584 -11.60 40.32 -22.10
CA LEU A 584 -12.43 39.54 -21.18
C LEU A 584 -11.90 39.59 -19.75
N MET A 585 -10.58 39.50 -19.55
CA MET A 585 -9.98 39.63 -18.23
C MET A 585 -10.22 41.00 -17.61
N ASN A 586 -10.05 42.09 -18.38
CA ASN A 586 -10.35 43.43 -17.86
C ASN A 586 -11.82 43.59 -17.45
N ARG A 587 -12.75 43.01 -18.23
CA ARG A 587 -14.18 43.02 -17.88
C ARG A 587 -14.47 42.16 -16.66
N TYR A 588 -13.79 41.03 -16.53
CA TYR A 588 -13.92 40.14 -15.39
C TYR A 588 -13.55 40.86 -14.09
N GLU A 589 -12.36 41.46 -14.04
CA GLU A 589 -11.90 42.24 -12.89
C GLU A 589 -12.83 43.42 -12.60
N GLN A 590 -13.32 44.11 -13.63
CA GLN A 590 -14.23 45.26 -13.46
C GLN A 590 -15.58 44.87 -12.82
N PHE A 591 -16.17 43.74 -13.24
CA PHE A 591 -17.51 43.35 -12.80
C PHE A 591 -17.51 42.47 -11.55
N LYS A 592 -16.39 41.78 -11.25
CA LYS A 592 -16.27 40.90 -10.08
C LYS A 592 -16.61 41.61 -8.76
N GLU A 593 -16.34 42.91 -8.66
CA GLU A 593 -16.59 43.70 -7.45
C GLU A 593 -17.92 44.49 -7.48
N ASN A 594 -18.55 44.68 -8.64
CA ASN A 594 -19.53 45.76 -8.84
C ASN A 594 -20.88 45.38 -9.48
N ASN A 595 -21.03 44.21 -10.12
CA ASN A 595 -22.29 43.83 -10.80
C ASN A 595 -22.43 42.33 -11.11
N SER A 596 -23.30 41.60 -10.40
CA SER A 596 -23.52 40.14 -10.57
C SER A 596 -24.06 39.76 -11.95
N ASP A 597 -25.08 40.43 -12.45
CA ASP A 597 -25.81 39.99 -13.65
C ASP A 597 -24.96 40.14 -14.93
N LYS A 598 -24.11 41.18 -14.97
CA LYS A 598 -23.15 41.35 -16.07
C LYS A 598 -21.97 40.39 -15.95
N LEU A 599 -21.66 39.92 -14.74
CA LEU A 599 -20.54 39.01 -14.48
C LEU A 599 -20.80 37.64 -15.13
N ASP A 600 -22.01 37.11 -15.03
CA ASP A 600 -22.35 35.78 -15.57
C ASP A 600 -22.16 35.71 -17.08
N GLY A 601 -22.62 36.74 -17.81
CA GLY A 601 -22.37 36.85 -19.25
C GLY A 601 -20.88 36.92 -19.61
N VAL A 602 -20.05 37.52 -18.74
CA VAL A 602 -18.59 37.55 -18.90
C VAL A 602 -17.95 36.19 -18.57
N LYS A 603 -18.38 35.52 -17.49
CA LYS A 603 -17.94 34.16 -17.13
C LYS A 603 -18.21 33.18 -18.26
N GLN A 604 -19.41 33.22 -18.83
CA GLN A 604 -19.79 32.40 -19.99
C GLN A 604 -18.91 32.71 -21.20
N ALA A 605 -18.70 33.99 -21.53
CA ALA A 605 -17.83 34.38 -22.63
C ALA A 605 -16.36 33.97 -22.44
N ILE A 606 -15.87 33.92 -21.18
CA ILE A 606 -14.55 33.39 -20.83
C ILE A 606 -14.48 31.91 -21.13
N ASN A 607 -15.45 31.13 -20.63
CA ASN A 607 -15.52 29.69 -20.86
C ASN A 607 -15.63 29.33 -22.36
N ASP A 608 -16.34 30.14 -23.15
CA ASP A 608 -16.52 29.90 -24.59
C ASP A 608 -15.32 30.30 -25.46
N LYS A 609 -14.53 31.30 -25.04
CA LYS A 609 -13.53 31.95 -25.93
C LYS A 609 -12.09 31.78 -25.48
N LEU A 610 -11.83 31.49 -24.22
CA LEU A 610 -10.48 31.33 -23.70
C LEU A 610 -10.11 29.86 -23.57
N TRP A 611 -8.84 29.53 -23.84
CA TRP A 611 -8.28 28.22 -23.56
C TRP A 611 -8.28 27.96 -22.05
N ILE A 612 -8.40 26.69 -21.65
CA ILE A 612 -8.60 26.29 -20.26
C ILE A 612 -7.57 26.89 -19.29
N TRP A 613 -6.29 26.88 -19.64
CA TRP A 613 -5.21 27.41 -18.78
C TRP A 613 -5.21 28.94 -18.64
N ASP A 614 -5.94 29.63 -19.51
CA ASP A 614 -6.09 31.09 -19.44
C ASP A 614 -7.37 31.50 -18.72
N ARG A 615 -8.17 30.57 -18.18
CA ARG A 615 -9.41 30.89 -17.47
C ARG A 615 -9.13 31.13 -15.98
N PRO A 616 -9.85 32.06 -15.33
CA PRO A 616 -9.80 32.18 -13.87
C PRO A 616 -10.32 30.88 -13.22
N PRO A 617 -9.69 30.39 -12.13
CA PRO A 617 -10.07 29.13 -11.51
C PRO A 617 -11.52 29.11 -11.01
N ASP A 618 -11.97 30.19 -10.36
CA ASP A 618 -13.33 30.35 -9.86
C ASP A 618 -14.38 30.20 -10.97
N VAL A 619 -14.15 30.83 -12.13
CA VAL A 619 -15.03 30.72 -13.30
C VAL A 619 -15.15 29.29 -13.82
N LEU A 620 -14.04 28.53 -13.85
CA LEU A 620 -14.06 27.15 -14.32
C LEU A 620 -14.74 26.22 -13.30
N PHE A 621 -14.37 26.34 -12.02
CA PHE A 621 -14.94 25.48 -11.00
C PHE A 621 -16.44 25.73 -10.80
N ASP A 622 -16.91 26.97 -10.87
CA ASP A 622 -18.34 27.30 -10.76
C ASP A 622 -19.12 26.65 -11.91
N ALA A 623 -18.62 26.76 -13.15
CA ALA A 623 -19.26 26.13 -14.31
C ALA A 623 -19.30 24.59 -14.24
N PHE A 624 -18.29 23.95 -13.62
CA PHE A 624 -18.30 22.51 -13.35
C PHE A 624 -19.37 22.13 -12.32
N VAL A 625 -19.47 22.91 -11.23
CA VAL A 625 -20.48 22.70 -10.18
C VAL A 625 -21.89 22.90 -10.75
N GLU A 626 -22.13 23.96 -11.51
CA GLU A 626 -23.41 24.22 -12.18
C GLU A 626 -23.84 23.07 -13.09
N ALA A 627 -22.90 22.42 -13.80
CA ALA A 627 -23.20 21.25 -14.63
C ALA A 627 -23.72 20.06 -13.83
N LEU A 628 -23.16 19.85 -12.64
CA LEU A 628 -23.57 18.79 -11.73
C LEU A 628 -24.86 19.16 -10.97
N ASP A 629 -25.04 20.43 -10.64
CA ASP A 629 -26.28 20.93 -10.01
C ASP A 629 -27.49 20.80 -10.92
N ASP A 630 -27.37 21.15 -12.20
CA ASP A 630 -28.45 20.94 -13.16
C ASP A 630 -28.77 19.44 -13.33
N THR A 631 -27.76 18.57 -13.22
CA THR A 631 -27.94 17.11 -13.26
C THR A 631 -28.67 16.60 -12.02
N LEU A 632 -28.31 17.13 -10.83
CA LEU A 632 -28.97 16.80 -9.57
C LEU A 632 -30.44 17.22 -9.59
N GLU A 633 -30.73 18.43 -10.08
CA GLU A 633 -32.10 18.92 -10.20
C GLU A 633 -32.91 18.07 -11.17
N GLU A 634 -32.32 17.68 -12.30
CA GLU A 634 -32.94 16.78 -13.27
C GLU A 634 -33.26 15.40 -12.68
N ILE A 635 -32.33 14.83 -11.88
CA ILE A 635 -32.56 13.56 -11.17
C ILE A 635 -33.74 13.70 -10.20
N ARG A 636 -33.72 14.73 -9.34
CA ARG A 636 -34.79 14.99 -8.37
C ARG A 636 -36.15 15.18 -9.03
N ARG A 637 -36.18 15.90 -10.16
CA ARG A 637 -37.39 16.10 -10.95
C ARG A 637 -37.94 14.78 -11.51
N ARG A 638 -37.09 13.87 -11.98
CA ARG A 638 -37.50 12.54 -12.46
C ARG A 638 -38.02 11.67 -11.32
N ASP A 639 -37.35 11.69 -10.17
CA ASP A 639 -37.74 10.91 -9.00
C ASP A 639 -39.10 11.40 -8.45
N ALA A 640 -39.31 12.72 -8.38
CA ALA A 640 -40.60 13.31 -7.99
C ALA A 640 -41.72 12.95 -8.99
N ALA A 641 -41.43 12.96 -10.30
CA ALA A 641 -42.39 12.55 -11.32
C ALA A 641 -42.76 11.06 -11.19
N GLN A 642 -41.81 10.17 -10.88
CA GLN A 642 -42.08 8.75 -10.64
C GLN A 642 -42.86 8.52 -9.34
N ALA A 643 -42.59 9.29 -8.29
CA ALA A 643 -43.33 9.20 -7.02
C ALA A 643 -44.82 9.58 -7.19
N ASN A 644 -45.11 10.54 -8.06
CA ASN A 644 -46.47 11.00 -8.39
C ASN A 644 -47.27 10.05 -9.30
N VAL A 645 -46.65 9.00 -9.84
CA VAL A 645 -47.27 8.06 -10.80
C VAL A 645 -47.67 6.71 -10.15
N LYS A 646 -47.53 6.53 -8.83
CA LYS A 646 -48.15 5.37 -8.14
C LYS A 646 -49.69 5.47 -8.18
N PRO A 647 -50.43 4.56 -8.84
CA PRO A 647 -51.89 4.55 -8.83
C PRO A 647 -52.45 3.89 -7.57
N LEU A 648 -53.69 4.26 -7.25
CA LEU A 648 -54.54 3.71 -6.19
C LEU A 648 -54.48 2.18 -6.08
N GLN A 649 -54.53 1.70 -4.83
CA GLN A 649 -54.91 0.34 -4.49
C GLN A 649 -56.20 -0.04 -5.25
N GLN A 650 -56.12 -1.09 -6.06
CA GLN A 650 -57.28 -1.88 -6.42
C GLN A 650 -57.34 -3.06 -5.45
N ASP A 651 -58.42 -3.09 -4.67
CA ASP A 651 -58.89 -4.23 -3.93
C ASP A 651 -58.97 -5.44 -4.88
N ILE A 652 -58.17 -6.47 -4.60
CA ILE A 652 -58.40 -7.83 -5.08
C ILE A 652 -58.46 -8.71 -3.84
N GLU A 653 -59.63 -9.31 -3.66
CA GLU A 653 -60.05 -10.18 -2.58
C GLU A 653 -59.04 -11.29 -2.27
N GLU A 654 -58.79 -11.50 -0.98
CA GLU A 654 -58.12 -12.68 -0.44
C GLU A 654 -58.89 -13.97 -0.75
N PRO A 655 -58.21 -15.05 -1.17
CA PRO A 655 -58.62 -16.40 -0.84
C PRO A 655 -57.88 -16.86 0.42
N GLN A 656 -58.68 -17.28 1.40
CA GLN A 656 -58.30 -17.77 2.73
C GLN A 656 -57.10 -18.74 2.72
N ALA A 657 -56.05 -18.39 3.47
CA ALA A 657 -54.96 -19.30 3.80
C ALA A 657 -55.40 -20.23 4.94
N GLN A 658 -55.50 -21.54 4.63
CA GLN A 658 -55.52 -22.59 5.64
C GLN A 658 -54.15 -22.67 6.33
N THR A 659 -54.18 -22.54 7.65
CA THR A 659 -53.07 -22.77 8.57
C THR A 659 -52.62 -24.22 8.54
N VAL A 660 -51.36 -24.47 8.21
CA VAL A 660 -50.62 -25.67 8.63
C VAL A 660 -49.25 -25.25 9.15
N ALA A 661 -48.95 -25.67 10.38
CA ALA A 661 -47.73 -25.42 11.14
C ALA A 661 -46.50 -26.16 10.54
N PRO A 662 -45.27 -25.77 10.89
CA PRO A 662 -44.05 -26.26 10.24
C PRO A 662 -43.58 -27.60 10.82
N THR A 663 -43.05 -28.45 9.95
CA THR A 663 -42.16 -29.55 10.34
C THR A 663 -40.78 -29.29 9.75
N ASP A 664 -39.79 -29.30 10.65
CA ASP A 664 -38.36 -29.34 10.37
C ASP A 664 -38.00 -30.45 9.36
N GLU A 665 -37.13 -30.14 8.40
CA GLU A 665 -35.94 -30.95 8.09
C GLU A 665 -35.07 -30.36 6.95
N ASN A 666 -33.75 -30.33 7.23
CA ASN A 666 -32.61 -30.45 6.32
C ASN A 666 -32.33 -29.39 5.23
N LEU A 667 -31.28 -28.60 5.49
CA LEU A 667 -30.51 -27.84 4.49
C LEU A 667 -29.04 -28.32 4.49
N GLU A 668 -28.71 -29.23 3.58
CA GLU A 668 -27.33 -29.44 3.11
C GLU A 668 -27.15 -28.71 1.77
N ALA A 669 -26.24 -27.74 1.74
CA ALA A 669 -25.86 -27.01 0.52
C ALA A 669 -24.71 -27.72 -0.21
N LYS A 670 -24.99 -28.24 -1.41
CA LYS A 670 -24.01 -28.75 -2.37
C LYS A 670 -23.26 -27.62 -3.08
N LYS A 671 -21.95 -27.79 -3.14
CA LYS A 671 -20.95 -27.01 -3.90
C LYS A 671 -21.18 -27.15 -5.42
N LEU A 672 -21.10 -26.03 -6.15
CA LEU A 672 -20.89 -26.02 -7.60
C LEU A 672 -19.39 -25.89 -7.91
N GLN A 673 -18.91 -26.77 -8.80
CA GLN A 673 -17.63 -26.65 -9.50
C GLN A 673 -17.82 -25.86 -10.82
N PRO A 674 -16.75 -25.28 -11.39
CA PRO A 674 -16.71 -24.93 -12.80
C PRO A 674 -15.81 -25.88 -13.61
N GLU A 675 -16.25 -26.11 -14.84
CA GLU A 675 -15.74 -27.02 -15.85
C GLU A 675 -14.51 -26.49 -16.62
N ASP A 676 -13.79 -27.46 -17.20
CA ASP A 676 -12.64 -27.34 -18.10
C ASP A 676 -12.95 -26.68 -19.45
N GLU A 677 -11.95 -26.03 -20.06
CA GLU A 677 -11.74 -26.09 -21.52
C GLU A 677 -10.31 -25.71 -21.92
N ASN A 678 -9.88 -26.26 -23.06
CA ASN A 678 -8.54 -26.76 -23.32
C ASN A 678 -7.77 -25.95 -24.40
N MET A 679 -6.44 -25.88 -24.24
CA MET A 679 -5.31 -25.74 -25.18
C MET A 679 -5.30 -24.76 -26.39
N THR A 680 -4.15 -24.08 -26.58
CA THR A 680 -3.32 -24.23 -27.80
C THR A 680 -1.87 -23.75 -27.59
N GLU A 681 -0.92 -24.55 -28.09
CA GLU A 681 0.54 -24.36 -28.02
C GLU A 681 1.08 -23.25 -28.95
N ALA A 682 2.13 -22.53 -28.53
CA ALA A 682 3.02 -21.83 -29.46
C ALA A 682 4.48 -21.70 -28.95
N LYS A 683 5.35 -22.33 -29.74
CA LYS A 683 6.83 -22.36 -29.86
C LYS A 683 7.67 -21.20 -29.30
N SER A 684 8.85 -21.61 -28.82
CA SER A 684 10.00 -20.86 -28.32
C SER A 684 10.78 -20.06 -29.37
N PRO A 685 11.57 -19.04 -28.93
CA PRO A 685 12.80 -18.70 -29.63
C PRO A 685 14.05 -18.49 -28.73
N SER A 686 15.08 -19.18 -29.20
CA SER A 686 16.54 -18.95 -29.22
C SER A 686 17.26 -17.93 -28.30
N LYS A 687 18.25 -18.52 -27.63
CA LYS A 687 19.56 -18.04 -27.15
C LYS A 687 20.10 -16.76 -27.83
N ARG A 688 20.47 -15.76 -27.03
CA ARG A 688 21.46 -14.73 -27.37
C ARG A 688 22.53 -14.62 -26.28
N THR A 689 23.75 -14.90 -26.72
CA THR A 689 25.04 -14.74 -26.04
C THR A 689 25.42 -13.27 -25.93
N TYR A 690 25.88 -12.82 -24.75
CA TYR A 690 26.60 -11.55 -24.61
C TYR A 690 27.88 -11.75 -23.80
N ALA A 691 28.96 -11.22 -24.39
CA ALA A 691 30.34 -11.40 -24.01
C ALA A 691 30.73 -10.64 -22.73
N GLN A 692 31.61 -11.26 -21.94
CA GLN A 692 32.20 -10.74 -20.72
C GLN A 692 33.20 -9.61 -21.02
N ALA A 693 32.98 -8.42 -20.43
CA ALA A 693 33.98 -7.36 -20.38
C ALA A 693 34.70 -7.39 -19.03
N LYS A 694 36.03 -7.64 -19.08
CA LYS A 694 36.94 -7.66 -17.92
C LYS A 694 37.16 -6.24 -17.39
N LEU A 695 36.82 -5.99 -16.13
CA LEU A 695 37.18 -4.76 -15.40
C LEU A 695 38.30 -5.05 -14.40
N LYS A 696 39.42 -4.35 -14.56
CA LYS A 696 40.60 -4.39 -13.69
C LYS A 696 40.36 -3.55 -12.42
N PRO A 697 40.93 -3.91 -11.26
CA PRO A 697 40.78 -3.15 -10.02
C PRO A 697 41.57 -1.83 -10.09
N ARG A 698 40.93 -0.72 -9.71
CA ARG A 698 41.60 0.57 -9.45
C ARG A 698 41.41 0.96 -7.99
N LYS A 699 42.53 1.34 -7.37
CA LYS A 699 42.70 1.76 -5.98
C LYS A 699 41.77 2.93 -5.63
N ILE A 700 41.09 2.83 -4.49
CA ILE A 700 40.32 3.92 -3.87
C ILE A 700 41.23 4.67 -2.89
N ILE A 701 41.25 5.99 -3.04
CA ILE A 701 41.93 6.97 -2.21
C ILE A 701 40.97 7.34 -1.07
N MET A 702 41.40 7.19 0.19
CA MET A 702 40.67 7.75 1.33
C MET A 702 40.76 9.28 1.30
N VAL A 703 39.62 9.95 1.17
CA VAL A 703 39.54 11.41 1.36
C VAL A 703 39.02 11.66 2.77
N ASN A 704 39.96 11.90 3.68
CA ASN A 704 39.70 12.57 4.96
C ASN A 704 39.37 14.04 4.68
N ASN A 705 38.10 14.43 4.88
CA ASN A 705 37.74 15.84 4.93
C ASN A 705 37.41 16.27 6.36
N SER A 706 38.46 16.41 7.15
CA SER A 706 38.53 17.43 8.19
C SER A 706 38.90 18.76 7.54
N ARG A 707 38.00 19.75 7.54
CA ARG A 707 38.39 21.17 7.57
C ARG A 707 37.25 22.09 7.99
N ARG A 708 37.40 22.58 9.23
CA ARG A 708 36.81 23.80 9.77
C ARG A 708 37.00 24.98 8.81
N LYS A 709 35.94 25.77 8.59
CA LYS A 709 36.06 27.21 8.35
C LYS A 709 34.99 27.97 9.14
N ARG A 710 35.49 28.85 10.02
CA ARG A 710 34.78 29.90 10.74
C ARG A 710 34.25 30.94 9.75
N THR A 711 33.00 31.37 9.91
CA THR A 711 32.55 32.75 9.64
C THR A 711 31.42 33.13 10.62
N LYS A 712 31.36 34.43 10.93
CA LYS A 712 30.83 35.07 12.14
C LYS A 712 29.29 35.19 12.23
N SER A 713 28.84 35.26 13.48
CA SER A 713 27.51 35.51 14.07
C SER A 713 26.97 36.94 13.92
N VAL A 714 25.63 37.11 13.96
CA VAL A 714 24.81 38.03 14.80
C VAL A 714 23.33 37.54 14.74
N PRO A 715 22.49 37.70 15.80
CA PRO A 715 21.50 36.70 16.23
C PRO A 715 20.02 37.05 15.98
N GLY A 716 19.17 36.00 15.93
CA GLY A 716 17.72 36.06 16.10
C GLY A 716 17.30 35.32 17.39
N PRO A 717 16.14 35.65 18.00
CA PRO A 717 15.82 35.35 19.40
C PRO A 717 15.39 33.89 19.64
N PRO A 718 15.50 33.40 20.89
CA PRO A 718 15.24 32.00 21.24
C PRO A 718 13.74 31.73 21.45
N PHE A 719 13.23 30.67 20.83
CA PHE A 719 11.94 30.09 21.17
C PHE A 719 12.09 29.18 22.40
N HIS A 720 11.38 29.55 23.47
CA HIS A 720 11.14 28.74 24.65
C HIS A 720 10.13 27.61 24.34
N PRO A 721 10.32 26.39 24.87
CA PRO A 721 9.28 25.38 24.98
C PRO A 721 8.45 25.61 26.26
N SER A 722 7.13 25.81 26.15
CA SER A 722 6.18 25.76 27.28
C SER A 722 5.60 24.33 27.36
N VAL A 723 6.01 23.53 28.35
CA VAL A 723 5.32 23.28 29.65
C VAL A 723 3.93 22.67 29.48
N ALA A 724 3.83 21.36 29.76
CA ALA A 724 2.58 20.67 30.11
C ALA A 724 2.67 20.19 31.57
N ALA A 725 1.62 20.58 32.29
CA ALA A 725 1.17 20.34 33.67
C ALA A 725 1.79 19.22 34.53
N ASN A 726 2.11 19.63 35.77
CA ASN A 726 2.25 18.83 36.98
C ASN A 726 0.91 18.19 37.41
N VAL A 727 0.97 16.97 37.94
CA VAL A 727 0.00 16.45 38.93
C VAL A 727 0.80 15.96 40.16
N PRO A 728 0.43 16.28 41.41
CA PRO A 728 1.23 15.99 42.59
C PRO A 728 1.06 14.54 43.08
N LEU A 729 2.17 13.96 43.52
CA LEU A 729 2.24 12.80 44.40
C LEU A 729 1.94 13.25 45.83
N ASP A 730 0.83 12.78 46.39
CA ASP A 730 0.66 12.74 47.85
C ASP A 730 1.15 11.38 48.38
N THR A 731 1.94 11.49 49.43
CA THR A 731 2.46 10.40 50.26
C THR A 731 1.57 10.29 51.50
N MET A 732 1.22 9.06 51.90
CA MET A 732 1.11 8.68 53.32
C MET A 732 0.96 7.14 53.42
N GLU A 733 1.90 6.57 54.17
CA GLU A 733 1.95 5.27 54.88
C GLU A 733 1.65 3.94 54.17
#